data_AF-A0A7X7NPQ2-F1
#
_entry.id   AF-A0A7X7NPQ2-F1
#
_cell.length_a   1.000
_cell.length_b   1.000
_cell.length_c   1.000
_cell.angle_alpha   90.00
_cell.angle_beta   90.00
_cell.angle_gamma   90.00
#
_symmetry.space_group_name_H-M   'P 1'
#
loop_
_entity.id
_entity.type
_entity.pdbx_description
1 polymer ?
#
loop_
_entity_poly.entity_id
_entity_poly.type
_entity_poly.pdbx_seq_one_letter_code
_entity_poly.pdbx_strand_id
1 'polypeptide(L)'
;LPKQMALELFKPFVMKRLVDLDHAQNIKSAKRMVERGRSVVWDVLEEVITDHPVLLNRAPTLHRLGIQAFEPQLVEGKAIQIHPLVCTAFNADFDGDQMAVHLPLSAEAQAEARILMLSSNNILKPADGRPVTMPTQDMIIGLFHLTSPSFTEPELTEEGAPVRAFTSVAEAQMAFDAGEIEIGTLIRLRVRNTAAPLGHELPEGVEVDDDGIASEFVVDTTLGRAVFNDALPPNYPFVNDVVDKKRLSAIVNDLAERYTKVQVAASLDSLKDTGFYWATRSGTTVAISDVMTPARKGEILDVYDTKAAKVQTQYERGLITDDERRQELIEIWTQATNEVAKELETTMPKDNTIYRMVTSGARGNWFQLRQIAGMRGLMANPKGEIIPRPIKSNFREGLSVLEFFISTHGARKGLADTALRTADSGYLTRRLVDVSQDVIIREEDCGTDRGFLMPIAVETPSGDLREHDDVETAVYARTLAQDVEHDGQVLAEAGIDLGDVVIDALVAAGVKEVKVRSVLTCESLVGTCAKCYGRSLATGKLVDIGEAVGIIAAQSIGEPGTQLTMRTFHTGGVAGDDITQGLPRVVELFEARTPKAVAPIAEATGRVQVEDTDKSRRILLVPDDGSDEHAYPVSKRQRLLVADGEHVEVGKQLVQGAIDPKQVLRILGPRAAQQHLVDEVQAVYRQQGVSIHDKHIEVIVRQMLRRITIIEAGDANLLPGELVERGRFETENRRVVSESGKPASGRPELMGITKASLATDSWLSAASFQETTRVLTEAAMQAKSDPLLGLKENVILGKLIPAGTGLPRYRNLTVEPTEEAKAAAYAVPDYDQFEYPTFGPGSGEAVRLDDLSVGDDRY
;
A
#
# COMPACT_ATOMS: atom_id res chain seq x y z
N LEU A 1 -19.49 -18.01 -10.07
CA LEU A 1 -19.80 -18.95 -8.97
C LEU A 1 -20.34 -20.28 -9.51
N PRO A 2 -19.90 -21.42 -8.95
CA PRO A 2 -20.47 -22.74 -9.24
C PRO A 2 -21.99 -22.80 -9.02
N LYS A 3 -22.74 -23.35 -9.97
CA LYS A 3 -24.21 -23.47 -9.89
C LYS A 3 -24.71 -24.11 -8.59
N GLN A 4 -24.10 -25.21 -8.15
CA GLN A 4 -24.52 -25.90 -6.91
C GLN A 4 -24.29 -25.06 -5.66
N MET A 5 -23.17 -24.31 -5.62
CA MET A 5 -22.84 -23.44 -4.50
C MET A 5 -23.79 -22.24 -4.44
N ALA A 6 -24.06 -21.62 -5.60
CA ALA A 6 -25.01 -20.51 -5.71
C ALA A 6 -26.43 -20.96 -5.30
N LEU A 7 -26.87 -22.15 -5.72
CA LEU A 7 -28.20 -22.64 -5.38
C LEU A 7 -28.42 -22.78 -3.86
N GLU A 8 -27.40 -23.24 -3.12
CA GLU A 8 -27.50 -23.34 -1.66
C GLU A 8 -27.44 -21.98 -0.97
N LEU A 9 -26.61 -21.04 -1.46
CA LEU A 9 -26.51 -19.69 -0.91
C LEU A 9 -27.80 -18.88 -1.13
N PHE A 10 -28.38 -18.96 -2.32
CA PHE A 10 -29.57 -18.19 -2.73
C PHE A 10 -30.89 -18.93 -2.47
N LYS A 11 -30.84 -20.09 -1.81
CA LYS A 11 -31.98 -21.00 -1.60
C LYS A 11 -33.26 -20.30 -1.11
N PRO A 12 -33.25 -19.40 -0.11
CA PRO A 12 -34.47 -18.73 0.33
C PRO A 12 -35.08 -17.82 -0.74
N PHE A 13 -34.24 -17.12 -1.50
CA PHE A 13 -34.65 -16.19 -2.56
C PHE A 13 -35.24 -16.94 -3.76
N VAL A 14 -34.59 -18.04 -4.17
CA VAL A 14 -35.10 -18.93 -5.22
C VAL A 14 -36.43 -19.55 -4.81
N MET A 15 -36.56 -20.00 -3.55
CA MET A 15 -37.83 -20.54 -3.04
C MET A 15 -38.95 -19.50 -3.04
N LYS A 16 -38.66 -18.25 -2.68
CA LYS A 16 -39.62 -17.15 -2.74
C LYS A 16 -40.07 -16.91 -4.19
N ARG A 17 -39.12 -16.74 -5.12
CA ARG A 17 -39.42 -16.49 -6.53
C ARG A 17 -40.16 -17.63 -7.22
N LEU A 18 -39.88 -18.89 -6.88
CA LEU A 18 -40.65 -20.03 -7.39
C LEU A 18 -42.12 -20.01 -6.94
N VAL A 19 -42.42 -19.43 -5.78
CA VAL A 19 -43.80 -19.25 -5.31
C VAL A 19 -44.43 -18.03 -5.97
N ASP A 20 -43.70 -16.91 -6.06
CA ASP A 20 -44.18 -15.67 -6.70
C ASP A 20 -44.51 -15.88 -8.20
N LEU A 21 -43.80 -16.78 -8.88
CA LEU A 21 -44.00 -17.15 -10.29
C LEU A 21 -44.98 -18.32 -10.50
N ASP A 22 -45.69 -18.77 -9.45
CA ASP A 22 -46.64 -19.90 -9.48
C ASP A 22 -46.07 -21.26 -9.92
N HIS A 23 -44.75 -21.40 -10.00
CA HIS A 23 -44.09 -22.69 -10.25
C HIS A 23 -44.24 -23.65 -9.07
N ALA A 24 -44.38 -23.12 -7.84
CA ALA A 24 -44.62 -23.88 -6.63
C ALA A 24 -45.76 -23.28 -5.80
N GLN A 25 -46.75 -24.10 -5.45
CA GLN A 25 -47.93 -23.69 -4.67
C GLN A 25 -47.63 -23.25 -3.22
N ASN A 26 -46.49 -23.68 -2.66
CA ASN A 26 -46.06 -23.30 -1.31
C ASN A 26 -44.55 -23.52 -1.12
N ILE A 27 -44.02 -22.94 -0.05
CA ILE A 27 -42.59 -23.01 0.33
C ILE A 27 -42.09 -24.46 0.46
N LYS A 28 -42.93 -25.39 0.95
CA LYS A 28 -42.56 -26.81 1.09
C LYS A 28 -42.39 -27.49 -0.27
N SER A 29 -43.27 -27.18 -1.22
CA SER A 29 -43.17 -27.64 -2.61
C SER A 29 -41.94 -27.04 -3.29
N ALA A 30 -41.71 -25.73 -3.13
CA ALA A 30 -40.53 -25.03 -3.66
C ALA A 30 -39.23 -25.66 -3.14
N LYS A 31 -39.13 -25.91 -1.83
CA LYS A 31 -38.00 -26.60 -1.20
C LYS A 31 -37.71 -27.96 -1.86
N ARG A 32 -38.75 -28.77 -2.08
CA ARG A 32 -38.64 -30.08 -2.74
C ARG A 32 -38.20 -29.96 -4.21
N MET A 33 -38.59 -28.90 -4.91
CA MET A 33 -38.14 -28.66 -6.29
C MET A 33 -36.66 -28.28 -6.34
N VAL A 34 -36.22 -27.41 -5.43
CA VAL A 34 -34.82 -26.99 -5.28
C VAL A 34 -33.93 -28.18 -4.92
N GLU A 35 -34.30 -28.98 -3.92
CA GLU A 35 -33.53 -30.18 -3.51
C GLU A 35 -33.41 -31.24 -4.62
N ARG A 36 -34.36 -31.28 -5.55
CA ARG A 36 -34.34 -32.19 -6.70
C ARG A 36 -33.62 -31.63 -7.92
N GLY A 37 -33.19 -30.36 -7.89
CA GLY A 37 -32.51 -29.72 -9.01
C GLY A 37 -33.33 -29.71 -10.30
N ARG A 38 -34.65 -29.44 -10.22
CA ARG A 38 -35.50 -29.32 -11.41
C ARG A 38 -35.00 -28.21 -12.35
N SER A 39 -35.20 -28.36 -13.66
CA SER A 39 -34.70 -27.42 -14.67
C SER A 39 -35.09 -25.96 -14.39
N VAL A 40 -36.36 -25.71 -14.09
CA VAL A 40 -36.93 -24.37 -13.81
C VAL A 40 -36.21 -23.63 -12.68
N VAL A 41 -35.59 -24.36 -11.74
CA VAL A 41 -34.86 -23.77 -10.62
C VAL A 41 -33.62 -22.99 -11.10
N TRP A 42 -33.01 -23.42 -12.21
CA TRP A 42 -31.80 -22.77 -12.74
C TRP A 42 -32.13 -21.43 -13.39
N ASP A 43 -33.26 -21.34 -14.11
CA ASP A 43 -33.71 -20.08 -14.73
C ASP A 43 -34.04 -19.03 -13.65
N VAL A 44 -34.74 -19.46 -12.58
CA VAL A 44 -35.06 -18.59 -11.43
C VAL A 44 -33.79 -18.20 -10.66
N LEU A 45 -32.81 -19.11 -10.55
CA LEU A 45 -31.53 -18.78 -9.92
C LEU A 45 -30.78 -17.69 -10.70
N GLU A 46 -30.83 -17.71 -12.02
CA GLU A 46 -30.21 -16.69 -12.88
C GLU A 46 -30.88 -15.31 -12.76
N GLU A 47 -32.21 -15.27 -12.61
CA GLU A 47 -32.91 -14.01 -12.31
C GLU A 47 -32.53 -13.47 -10.92
N VAL A 48 -32.52 -14.34 -9.90
CA VAL A 48 -32.24 -13.94 -8.50
C VAL A 48 -30.81 -13.48 -8.29
N ILE A 49 -29.85 -14.04 -9.01
CA ILE A 49 -28.43 -13.74 -8.86
C ILE A 49 -28.03 -12.44 -9.57
N THR A 50 -28.81 -12.01 -10.56
CA THR A 50 -28.60 -10.75 -11.27
C THR A 50 -28.68 -9.60 -10.28
N ASP A 51 -27.72 -8.67 -10.36
CA ASP A 51 -27.60 -7.52 -9.46
C ASP A 51 -27.40 -7.84 -7.96
N HIS A 52 -27.09 -9.08 -7.58
CA HIS A 52 -26.82 -9.43 -6.18
C HIS A 52 -25.32 -9.66 -5.93
N PRO A 53 -24.59 -8.68 -5.34
CA PRO A 53 -23.15 -8.81 -5.12
C PRO A 53 -22.83 -9.88 -4.08
N VAL A 54 -21.70 -10.56 -4.23
CA VAL A 54 -21.16 -11.53 -3.26
C VAL A 54 -19.79 -11.07 -2.77
N LEU A 55 -19.46 -11.35 -1.52
CA LEU A 55 -18.15 -11.04 -0.94
C LEU A 55 -17.24 -12.26 -1.02
N LEU A 56 -16.08 -12.10 -1.67
CA LEU A 56 -15.00 -13.08 -1.63
C LEU A 56 -13.99 -12.71 -0.56
N ASN A 57 -13.57 -13.71 0.23
CA ASN A 57 -12.55 -13.56 1.26
C ASN A 57 -11.51 -14.68 1.17
N ARG A 58 -10.23 -14.35 1.37
CA ARG A 58 -9.13 -15.32 1.53
C ARG A 58 -8.46 -15.14 2.89
N ALA A 59 -8.26 -16.25 3.59
CA ALA A 59 -7.48 -16.28 4.81
C ALA A 59 -5.99 -16.52 4.50
N PRO A 60 -5.05 -15.85 5.19
CA PRO A 60 -5.25 -14.80 6.20
C PRO A 60 -5.58 -13.43 5.60
N THR A 61 -6.54 -12.71 6.20
CA THR A 61 -6.91 -11.35 5.77
C THR A 61 -6.01 -10.31 6.44
N LEU A 62 -4.96 -9.86 5.74
CA LEU A 62 -3.97 -8.92 6.28
C LEU A 62 -4.39 -7.44 6.15
N HIS A 63 -5.21 -7.12 5.15
CA HIS A 63 -5.70 -5.79 4.86
C HIS A 63 -7.11 -5.85 4.28
N ARG A 64 -7.81 -4.71 4.22
CA ARG A 64 -9.20 -4.63 3.73
C ARG A 64 -9.43 -5.22 2.34
N LEU A 65 -8.48 -5.12 1.41
CA LEU A 65 -8.60 -5.66 0.04
C LEU A 65 -8.62 -7.21 -0.01
N GLY A 66 -8.39 -7.89 1.11
CA GLY A 66 -8.59 -9.34 1.22
C GLY A 66 -10.06 -9.75 1.29
N ILE A 67 -10.97 -8.77 1.35
CA ILE A 67 -12.41 -8.94 1.18
C ILE A 67 -12.88 -7.96 0.10
N GLN A 68 -13.45 -8.48 -0.98
CA GLN A 68 -13.99 -7.65 -2.08
C GLN A 68 -15.34 -8.19 -2.55
N ALA A 69 -16.18 -7.29 -3.06
CA ALA A 69 -17.44 -7.62 -3.68
C ALA A 69 -17.27 -7.86 -5.18
N PHE A 70 -18.02 -8.84 -5.69
CA PHE A 70 -18.09 -9.20 -7.10
C PHE A 70 -19.52 -9.50 -7.49
N GLU A 71 -19.82 -9.29 -8.76
CA GLU A 71 -21.06 -9.78 -9.36
C GLU A 71 -20.88 -11.25 -9.76
N PRO A 72 -21.70 -12.17 -9.22
CA PRO A 72 -21.55 -13.58 -9.48
C PRO A 72 -22.13 -14.01 -10.83
N GLN A 73 -21.28 -14.51 -11.73
CA GLN A 73 -21.71 -15.20 -12.96
C GLN A 73 -21.82 -16.72 -12.73
N LEU A 74 -22.91 -17.36 -13.16
CA LEU A 74 -23.11 -18.80 -12.99
C LEU A 74 -22.18 -19.59 -13.93
N VAL A 75 -21.40 -20.51 -13.35
CA VAL A 75 -20.49 -21.38 -14.12
C VAL A 75 -20.73 -22.85 -13.76
N GLU A 76 -20.46 -23.71 -14.74
CA GLU A 76 -20.44 -25.16 -14.51
C GLU A 76 -19.18 -25.58 -13.74
N GLY A 77 -19.28 -26.69 -13.00
CA GLY A 77 -18.19 -27.22 -12.19
C GLY A 77 -18.29 -26.86 -10.70
N LYS A 78 -17.15 -26.94 -9.99
CA LYS A 78 -17.06 -26.75 -8.53
C LYS A 78 -16.02 -25.72 -8.09
N ALA A 79 -15.27 -25.15 -9.02
CA ALA A 79 -14.24 -24.16 -8.73
C ALA A 79 -14.79 -22.74 -8.89
N ILE A 80 -14.38 -21.84 -8.00
CA ILE A 80 -14.68 -20.41 -8.14
C ILE A 80 -13.73 -19.84 -9.19
N GLN A 81 -14.27 -19.16 -10.18
CA GLN A 81 -13.48 -18.36 -11.12
C GLN A 81 -13.29 -16.96 -10.54
N ILE A 82 -12.06 -16.46 -10.57
CA ILE A 82 -11.67 -15.15 -10.06
C ILE A 82 -10.85 -14.42 -11.12
N HIS A 83 -10.98 -13.09 -11.13
CA HIS A 83 -10.25 -12.24 -12.06
C HIS A 83 -8.74 -12.23 -11.74
N PRO A 84 -7.83 -12.36 -12.72
CA PRO A 84 -6.39 -12.44 -12.44
C PRO A 84 -5.80 -11.15 -11.84
N LEU A 85 -6.37 -9.97 -12.12
CA LEU A 85 -5.85 -8.71 -11.57
C LEU A 85 -6.11 -8.55 -10.06
N VAL A 86 -7.07 -9.28 -9.48
CA VAL A 86 -7.34 -9.20 -8.03
C VAL A 86 -6.49 -10.18 -7.21
N CYS A 87 -5.78 -11.11 -7.86
CA CYS A 87 -4.95 -12.12 -7.19
C CYS A 87 -3.83 -11.48 -6.35
N THR A 88 -3.26 -10.35 -6.78
CA THR A 88 -2.26 -9.61 -6.01
C THR A 88 -2.84 -9.07 -4.71
N ALA A 89 -4.08 -8.57 -4.72
CA ALA A 89 -4.76 -8.09 -3.53
C ALA A 89 -5.11 -9.25 -2.57
N PHE A 90 -5.62 -10.38 -3.08
CA PHE A 90 -5.88 -11.55 -2.24
C PHE A 90 -4.60 -12.29 -1.80
N ASN A 91 -3.45 -11.95 -2.39
CA ASN A 91 -2.21 -12.71 -2.30
C ASN A 91 -2.43 -14.20 -2.64
N ALA A 92 -3.28 -14.46 -3.64
CA ALA A 92 -3.77 -15.78 -4.02
C ALA A 92 -3.08 -16.29 -5.29
N ASP A 93 -2.91 -17.60 -5.38
CA ASP A 93 -2.53 -18.30 -6.60
C ASP A 93 -3.51 -19.45 -6.91
N PHE A 94 -3.18 -20.25 -7.93
CA PHE A 94 -4.07 -21.29 -8.46
C PHE A 94 -3.52 -22.71 -8.22
N ASP A 95 -2.75 -22.92 -7.16
CA ASP A 95 -2.12 -24.23 -6.86
C ASP A 95 -2.94 -25.12 -5.90
N GLY A 96 -4.07 -24.61 -5.40
CA GLY A 96 -4.92 -25.29 -4.41
C GLY A 96 -5.57 -24.38 -3.38
N ASP A 97 -5.28 -23.08 -3.43
CA ASP A 97 -5.89 -22.04 -2.60
C ASP A 97 -7.42 -22.09 -2.57
N GLN A 98 -7.98 -21.78 -1.40
CA GLN A 98 -9.42 -21.75 -1.16
C GLN A 98 -9.90 -20.34 -0.81
N MET A 99 -11.11 -20.01 -1.23
CA MET A 99 -11.77 -18.75 -0.92
C MET A 99 -13.16 -18.98 -0.34
N ALA A 100 -13.55 -18.14 0.61
CA ALA A 100 -14.88 -18.12 1.19
C ALA A 100 -15.78 -17.11 0.47
N VAL A 101 -17.03 -17.49 0.23
CA VAL A 101 -18.06 -16.62 -0.36
C VAL A 101 -19.08 -16.28 0.72
N HIS A 102 -19.38 -14.99 0.91
CA HIS A 102 -20.43 -14.51 1.80
C HIS A 102 -21.48 -13.74 0.99
N LEU A 103 -22.75 -13.85 1.38
CA LEU A 103 -23.87 -13.25 0.69
C LEU A 103 -24.50 -12.16 1.57
N PRO A 104 -24.47 -10.87 1.17
CA PRO A 104 -25.14 -9.79 1.89
C PRO A 104 -26.66 -9.92 1.74
N LEU A 105 -27.39 -9.84 2.86
CA LEU A 105 -28.85 -10.07 2.88
C LEU A 105 -29.66 -8.78 2.82
N SER A 106 -29.33 -7.77 3.64
CA SER A 106 -30.08 -6.52 3.68
C SER A 106 -29.77 -5.62 2.49
N ALA A 107 -30.68 -4.70 2.17
CA ALA A 107 -30.49 -3.74 1.08
C ALA A 107 -29.28 -2.83 1.34
N GLU A 108 -29.08 -2.42 2.60
CA GLU A 108 -27.93 -1.61 3.02
C GLU A 108 -26.62 -2.37 2.81
N ALA A 109 -26.56 -3.65 3.19
CA ALA A 109 -25.36 -4.46 3.01
C ALA A 109 -25.05 -4.72 1.53
N GLN A 110 -26.08 -4.88 0.68
CA GLN A 110 -25.91 -4.98 -0.77
C GLN A 110 -25.38 -3.67 -1.37
N ALA A 111 -25.90 -2.53 -0.92
CA ALA A 111 -25.42 -1.22 -1.32
C ALA A 111 -23.98 -0.97 -0.87
N GLU A 112 -23.62 -1.30 0.37
CA GLU A 112 -22.25 -1.23 0.88
C GLU A 112 -21.30 -2.10 0.05
N ALA A 113 -21.70 -3.33 -0.27
CA ALA A 113 -20.91 -4.22 -1.10
C ALA A 113 -20.68 -3.62 -2.51
N ARG A 114 -21.74 -3.10 -3.14
CA ARG A 114 -21.67 -2.55 -4.50
C ARG A 114 -20.91 -1.22 -4.59
N ILE A 115 -21.07 -0.34 -3.61
CA ILE A 115 -20.48 1.01 -3.66
C ILE A 115 -19.06 0.99 -3.08
N LEU A 116 -18.85 0.37 -1.92
CA LEU A 116 -17.59 0.47 -1.19
C LEU A 116 -16.64 -0.70 -1.49
N MET A 117 -17.17 -1.92 -1.62
CA MET A 117 -16.34 -3.14 -1.68
C MET A 117 -16.12 -3.69 -3.09
N LEU A 118 -16.81 -3.16 -4.10
CA LEU A 118 -16.69 -3.63 -5.48
C LEU A 118 -15.23 -3.53 -5.95
N SER A 119 -14.75 -4.60 -6.58
CA SER A 119 -13.35 -4.72 -6.99
C SER A 119 -12.91 -3.62 -7.96
N SER A 120 -13.79 -3.17 -8.87
CA SER A 120 -13.54 -2.06 -9.80
C SER A 120 -13.32 -0.70 -9.11
N ASN A 121 -13.83 -0.52 -7.89
CA ASN A 121 -13.59 0.70 -7.10
C ASN A 121 -12.29 0.65 -6.31
N ASN A 122 -11.74 -0.55 -6.08
CA ASN A 122 -10.63 -0.84 -5.18
C ASN A 122 -9.33 -1.14 -5.96
N ILE A 123 -8.96 -0.21 -6.84
CA ILE A 123 -7.78 -0.28 -7.72
C ILE A 123 -6.49 0.10 -6.98
N LEU A 124 -6.58 1.03 -6.02
CA LEU A 124 -5.44 1.59 -5.28
C LEU A 124 -5.22 0.90 -3.93
N LYS A 125 -3.96 0.76 -3.54
CA LYS A 125 -3.55 0.25 -2.23
C LYS A 125 -3.72 1.36 -1.18
N PRO A 126 -4.43 1.10 -0.06
CA PRO A 126 -4.61 2.11 1.00
C PRO A 126 -3.32 2.55 1.72
N ALA A 127 -2.22 1.81 1.57
CA ALA A 127 -0.96 2.03 2.28
C ALA A 127 -0.11 3.16 1.68
N ASP A 128 -0.02 3.21 0.35
CA ASP A 128 0.85 4.12 -0.41
C ASP A 128 0.14 4.84 -1.56
N GLY A 129 -1.13 4.49 -1.85
CA GLY A 129 -1.90 5.10 -2.94
C GLY A 129 -1.57 4.54 -4.32
N ARG A 130 -0.69 3.53 -4.41
CA ARG A 130 -0.31 2.94 -5.68
C ARG A 130 -1.32 1.88 -6.14
N PRO A 131 -1.53 1.67 -7.44
CA PRO A 131 -2.37 0.61 -7.98
C PRO A 131 -1.94 -0.77 -7.51
N VAL A 132 -2.86 -1.50 -6.89
CA VAL A 132 -2.68 -2.91 -6.52
C VAL A 132 -3.06 -3.83 -7.69
N THR A 133 -4.06 -3.43 -8.47
CA THR A 133 -4.55 -4.18 -9.62
C THR A 133 -3.74 -3.79 -10.86
N MET A 134 -2.58 -4.44 -11.02
CA MET A 134 -1.73 -4.26 -12.19
C MET A 134 -1.55 -5.59 -12.92
N PRO A 135 -1.31 -5.56 -14.25
CA PRO A 135 -0.93 -6.75 -14.98
C PRO A 135 0.32 -7.39 -14.37
N THR A 136 0.32 -8.71 -14.23
CA THR A 136 1.43 -9.49 -13.66
C THR A 136 1.81 -10.66 -14.57
N GLN A 137 3.02 -11.19 -14.39
CA GLN A 137 3.52 -12.40 -15.07
C GLN A 137 3.29 -12.36 -16.58
N ASP A 138 2.47 -13.27 -17.11
CA ASP A 138 2.23 -13.48 -18.53
C ASP A 138 1.77 -12.20 -19.25
N MET A 139 0.91 -11.41 -18.60
CA MET A 139 0.46 -10.14 -19.18
C MET A 139 1.64 -9.19 -19.44
N ILE A 140 2.60 -9.12 -18.52
CA ILE A 140 3.81 -8.30 -18.68
C ILE A 140 4.69 -8.87 -19.81
N ILE A 141 4.83 -10.19 -19.90
CA ILE A 141 5.61 -10.83 -20.98
C ILE A 141 5.02 -10.48 -22.35
N GLY A 142 3.69 -10.54 -22.48
CA GLY A 142 2.98 -10.22 -23.71
C GLY A 142 3.12 -8.75 -24.11
N LEU A 143 2.90 -7.82 -23.17
CA LEU A 143 3.03 -6.37 -23.42
C LEU A 143 4.49 -5.98 -23.71
N PHE A 144 5.45 -6.57 -23.00
CA PHE A 144 6.87 -6.38 -23.27
C PHE A 144 7.24 -6.91 -24.65
N HIS A 145 6.73 -8.09 -25.04
CA HIS A 145 6.94 -8.61 -26.39
C HIS A 145 6.35 -7.72 -27.48
N LEU A 146 5.14 -7.23 -27.26
CA LEU A 146 4.43 -6.36 -28.19
C LEU A 146 5.19 -5.05 -28.43
N THR A 147 5.75 -4.46 -27.37
CA THR A 147 6.41 -3.14 -27.43
C THR A 147 7.91 -3.20 -27.74
N SER A 148 8.50 -4.40 -27.70
CA SER A 148 9.91 -4.63 -28.03
C SER A 148 10.16 -4.48 -29.54
N PRO A 149 11.29 -3.88 -29.95
CA PRO A 149 11.69 -3.89 -31.34
C PRO A 149 12.02 -5.32 -31.82
N SER A 150 11.93 -5.54 -33.12
CA SER A 150 12.37 -6.80 -33.76
C SER A 150 13.88 -7.00 -33.55
N PHE A 151 14.30 -8.27 -33.57
CA PHE A 151 15.71 -8.66 -33.55
C PHE A 151 16.36 -8.56 -34.94
N THR A 152 15.56 -8.36 -36.00
CA THR A 152 16.07 -8.08 -37.34
C THR A 152 16.54 -6.63 -37.45
N GLU A 153 17.60 -6.38 -38.24
CA GLU A 153 18.08 -5.01 -38.45
C GLU A 153 16.98 -4.19 -39.16
N PRO A 154 16.68 -2.98 -38.68
CA PRO A 154 15.65 -2.15 -39.30
C PRO A 154 16.10 -1.70 -40.69
N GLU A 155 15.22 -1.86 -41.68
CA GLU A 155 15.42 -1.26 -43.00
C GLU A 155 15.24 0.26 -42.90
N LEU A 156 16.35 0.98 -42.92
CA LEU A 156 16.39 2.45 -42.88
C LEU A 156 16.79 3.02 -44.25
N THR A 157 16.23 4.18 -44.57
CA THR A 157 16.63 5.02 -45.70
C THR A 157 18.01 5.64 -45.47
N GLU A 158 18.63 6.22 -46.50
CA GLU A 158 19.93 6.93 -46.37
C GLU A 158 19.89 8.09 -45.35
N GLU A 159 18.69 8.61 -45.05
CA GLU A 159 18.41 9.67 -44.08
C GLU A 159 18.12 9.14 -42.66
N GLY A 160 18.18 7.81 -42.44
CA GLY A 160 17.94 7.17 -41.15
C GLY A 160 16.46 6.98 -40.78
N ALA A 161 15.53 7.24 -41.70
CA ALA A 161 14.10 7.02 -41.52
C ALA A 161 13.67 5.59 -41.90
N PRO A 162 12.61 5.01 -41.31
CA PRO A 162 12.08 3.71 -41.70
C PRO A 162 11.71 3.66 -43.18
N VAL A 163 12.09 2.60 -43.89
CA VAL A 163 11.79 2.44 -45.33
C VAL A 163 10.30 2.25 -45.58
N ARG A 164 9.59 1.59 -44.66
CA ARG A 164 8.15 1.30 -44.78
C ARG A 164 7.31 2.34 -44.05
N ALA A 165 6.41 2.99 -44.79
CA ALA A 165 5.47 3.97 -44.26
C ALA A 165 4.02 3.51 -44.48
N PHE A 166 3.18 3.70 -43.47
CA PHE A 166 1.78 3.28 -43.48
C PHE A 166 0.86 4.45 -43.11
N THR A 167 -0.30 4.51 -43.77
CA THR A 167 -1.30 5.56 -43.61
C THR A 167 -2.23 5.33 -42.42
N SER A 168 -2.29 4.11 -41.87
CA SER A 168 -3.10 3.75 -40.71
C SER A 168 -2.59 2.49 -40.00
N VAL A 169 -3.03 2.29 -38.74
CA VAL A 169 -2.76 1.06 -37.97
C VAL A 169 -3.31 -0.16 -38.70
N ALA A 170 -4.48 -0.05 -39.33
CA ALA A 170 -5.10 -1.14 -40.07
C ALA A 170 -4.27 -1.58 -41.29
N GLU A 171 -3.66 -0.63 -42.01
CA GLU A 171 -2.78 -0.96 -43.14
C GLU A 171 -1.52 -1.68 -42.68
N ALA A 172 -0.91 -1.22 -41.58
CA ALA A 172 0.23 -1.90 -40.98
C ALA A 172 -0.15 -3.31 -40.47
N GLN A 173 -1.35 -3.49 -39.90
CA GLN A 173 -1.88 -4.80 -39.52
C GLN A 173 -2.05 -5.72 -40.74
N MET A 174 -2.55 -5.22 -41.87
CA MET A 174 -2.64 -6.00 -43.11
C MET A 174 -1.26 -6.46 -43.61
N ALA A 175 -0.24 -5.60 -43.52
CA ALA A 175 1.13 -5.95 -43.87
C ALA A 175 1.73 -7.00 -42.92
N PHE A 176 1.41 -6.94 -41.62
CA PHE A 176 1.79 -7.96 -40.65
C PHE A 176 1.10 -9.30 -40.92
N ASP A 177 -0.20 -9.28 -41.22
CA ASP A 177 -0.98 -10.48 -41.55
C ASP A 177 -0.49 -11.14 -42.86
N ALA A 178 0.00 -10.34 -43.80
CA ALA A 178 0.66 -10.81 -45.02
C ALA A 178 2.08 -11.35 -44.79
N GLY A 179 2.65 -11.16 -43.60
CA GLY A 179 4.02 -11.57 -43.25
C GLY A 179 5.11 -10.68 -43.84
N GLU A 180 4.78 -9.46 -44.25
CA GLU A 180 5.75 -8.53 -44.85
C GLU A 180 6.53 -7.71 -43.81
N ILE A 181 5.96 -7.57 -42.60
CA ILE A 181 6.60 -6.94 -41.45
C ILE A 181 6.42 -7.83 -40.22
N GLU A 182 7.37 -7.79 -39.30
CA GLU A 182 7.18 -8.32 -37.94
C GLU A 182 6.56 -7.26 -37.02
N ILE A 183 5.95 -7.69 -35.90
CA ILE A 183 5.25 -6.80 -34.96
C ILE A 183 6.14 -5.69 -34.37
N GLY A 184 7.43 -5.98 -34.19
CA GLY A 184 8.44 -5.07 -33.66
C GLY A 184 9.26 -4.35 -34.74
N THR A 185 8.91 -4.48 -36.02
CA THR A 185 9.60 -3.78 -37.12
C THR A 185 9.40 -2.28 -36.97
N LEU A 186 10.48 -1.51 -37.12
CA LEU A 186 10.39 -0.05 -37.11
C LEU A 186 9.72 0.44 -38.40
N ILE A 187 8.64 1.21 -38.26
CA ILE A 187 7.81 1.71 -39.34
C ILE A 187 7.50 3.19 -39.13
N ARG A 188 7.22 3.90 -40.22
CA ARG A 188 6.67 5.26 -40.15
C ARG A 188 5.15 5.19 -40.23
N LEU A 189 4.47 5.57 -39.15
CA LEU A 189 3.02 5.39 -39.03
C LEU A 189 2.32 6.74 -38.89
N ARG A 190 1.25 6.94 -39.68
CA ARG A 190 0.30 8.01 -39.43
C ARG A 190 -0.75 7.55 -38.42
N VAL A 191 -0.81 8.26 -37.29
CA VAL A 191 -1.77 8.04 -36.20
C VAL A 191 -2.81 9.16 -36.23
N ARG A 192 -4.07 8.84 -35.92
CA ARG A 192 -5.20 9.78 -35.94
C ARG A 192 -5.97 9.71 -34.63
N ASN A 193 -6.56 10.82 -34.21
CA ASN A 193 -7.41 10.91 -33.02
C ASN A 193 -6.72 10.35 -31.76
N THR A 194 -5.47 10.74 -31.53
CA THR A 194 -4.71 10.34 -30.33
C THR A 194 -3.83 11.49 -29.88
N ALA A 195 -3.57 11.60 -28.57
CA ALA A 195 -2.61 12.55 -28.05
C ALA A 195 -1.19 12.21 -28.53
N ALA A 196 -0.47 13.22 -29.02
CA ALA A 196 0.89 13.04 -29.51
C ALA A 196 1.86 12.66 -28.37
N PRO A 197 3.00 12.01 -28.67
CA PRO A 197 4.02 11.74 -27.67
C PRO A 197 4.52 13.03 -27.00
N LEU A 198 4.86 12.95 -25.71
CA LEU A 198 5.47 14.06 -24.97
C LEU A 198 6.72 14.60 -25.69
N GLY A 199 6.74 15.90 -25.97
CA GLY A 199 7.86 16.57 -26.66
C GLY A 199 7.88 16.40 -28.18
N HIS A 200 6.85 15.81 -28.79
CA HIS A 200 6.73 15.72 -30.25
C HIS A 200 6.20 17.03 -30.84
N GLU A 201 6.95 17.63 -31.77
CA GLU A 201 6.51 18.82 -32.50
C GLU A 201 5.41 18.45 -33.51
N LEU A 202 4.22 19.00 -33.30
CA LEU A 202 3.11 18.82 -34.23
C LEU A 202 3.30 19.72 -35.47
N PRO A 203 3.00 19.23 -36.68
CA PRO A 203 3.04 20.04 -37.90
C PRO A 203 2.12 21.27 -37.82
N GLU A 204 2.52 22.38 -38.46
CA GLU A 204 1.69 23.59 -38.56
C GLU A 204 0.33 23.27 -39.21
N GLY A 205 -0.78 23.54 -38.50
CA GLY A 205 -2.14 23.36 -38.98
C GLY A 205 -2.87 22.09 -38.51
N VAL A 206 -2.26 21.27 -37.64
CA VAL A 206 -2.96 20.17 -36.96
C VAL A 206 -3.86 20.72 -35.87
N GLU A 207 -5.15 20.37 -35.92
CA GLU A 207 -6.11 20.71 -34.86
C GLU A 207 -5.87 19.80 -33.65
N VAL A 208 -5.66 20.41 -32.49
CA VAL A 208 -5.61 19.75 -31.19
C VAL A 208 -6.84 20.18 -30.42
N ASP A 209 -7.63 19.24 -29.93
CA ASP A 209 -8.81 19.56 -29.12
C ASP A 209 -8.43 19.96 -27.68
N ASP A 210 -9.43 20.43 -26.92
CA ASP A 210 -9.24 20.85 -25.53
C ASP A 210 -8.74 19.70 -24.62
N ASP A 211 -8.92 18.44 -25.04
CA ASP A 211 -8.48 17.22 -24.35
C ASP A 211 -7.06 16.78 -24.77
N GLY A 212 -6.38 17.54 -25.64
CA GLY A 212 -5.01 17.27 -26.08
C GLY A 212 -4.88 16.21 -27.19
N ILE A 213 -5.99 15.83 -27.84
CA ILE A 213 -6.05 14.87 -28.93
C ILE A 213 -5.71 15.58 -30.24
N ALA A 214 -4.68 15.09 -30.93
CA ALA A 214 -4.31 15.59 -32.24
C ALA A 214 -5.13 14.89 -33.34
N SER A 215 -5.60 15.66 -34.34
CA SER A 215 -6.35 15.12 -35.47
C SER A 215 -5.55 14.08 -36.26
N GLU A 216 -4.29 14.39 -36.59
CA GLU A 216 -3.33 13.43 -37.14
C GLU A 216 -1.87 13.85 -36.87
N PHE A 217 -0.99 12.87 -36.68
CA PHE A 217 0.46 13.07 -36.65
C PHE A 217 1.19 11.85 -37.22
N VAL A 218 2.47 12.03 -37.59
CA VAL A 218 3.31 10.96 -38.13
C VAL A 218 4.43 10.67 -37.15
N VAL A 219 4.56 9.41 -36.74
CA VAL A 219 5.56 8.97 -35.75
C VAL A 219 6.29 7.73 -36.24
N ASP A 220 7.60 7.70 -35.97
CA ASP A 220 8.42 6.50 -36.19
C ASP A 220 8.25 5.58 -34.97
N THR A 221 7.59 4.44 -35.17
CA THR A 221 7.15 3.52 -34.11
C THR A 221 7.14 2.07 -34.61
N THR A 222 6.61 1.14 -33.82
CA THR A 222 6.33 -0.24 -34.25
C THR A 222 4.83 -0.48 -34.30
N LEU A 223 4.38 -1.45 -35.10
CA LEU A 223 2.96 -1.85 -35.10
C LEU A 223 2.53 -2.27 -33.69
N GLY A 224 3.38 -3.00 -32.96
CA GLY A 224 3.05 -3.42 -31.61
C GLY A 224 2.86 -2.27 -30.63
N ARG A 225 3.65 -1.20 -30.72
CA ARG A 225 3.43 0.02 -29.90
C ARG A 225 2.14 0.72 -30.28
N ALA A 226 1.76 0.76 -31.56
CA ALA A 226 0.46 1.30 -31.96
C ALA A 226 -0.70 0.49 -31.34
N VAL A 227 -0.67 -0.84 -31.47
CA VAL A 227 -1.68 -1.74 -30.86
C VAL A 227 -1.70 -1.63 -29.33
N PHE A 228 -0.55 -1.39 -28.69
CA PHE A 228 -0.50 -1.13 -27.25
C PHE A 228 -1.24 0.15 -26.85
N ASN A 229 -1.10 1.22 -27.64
CA ASN A 229 -1.76 2.50 -27.34
C ASN A 229 -3.28 2.43 -27.55
N ASP A 230 -3.81 1.52 -28.38
CA ASP A 230 -5.25 1.26 -28.49
C ASP A 230 -5.87 0.75 -27.17
N ALA A 231 -5.05 0.19 -26.26
CA ALA A 231 -5.50 -0.22 -24.93
C ALA A 231 -5.53 0.92 -23.91
N LEU A 232 -5.08 2.12 -24.27
CA LEU A 232 -5.05 3.32 -23.44
C LEU A 232 -6.17 4.30 -23.86
N PRO A 233 -6.57 5.24 -22.99
CA PRO A 233 -7.49 6.31 -23.38
C PRO A 233 -6.92 7.14 -24.54
N PRO A 234 -7.76 7.64 -25.47
CA PRO A 234 -7.29 8.35 -26.68
C PRO A 234 -6.57 9.67 -26.39
N ASN A 235 -6.89 10.32 -25.27
CA ASN A 235 -6.23 11.53 -24.77
C ASN A 235 -4.98 11.24 -23.92
N TYR A 236 -4.59 9.97 -23.76
CA TYR A 236 -3.35 9.61 -23.10
C TYR A 236 -2.17 9.76 -24.10
N PRO A 237 -1.04 10.40 -23.70
CA PRO A 237 0.09 10.60 -24.59
C PRO A 237 0.61 9.30 -25.21
N PHE A 238 0.82 9.28 -26.52
CA PHE A 238 1.27 8.08 -27.23
C PHE A 238 2.60 7.56 -26.68
N VAL A 239 2.58 6.32 -26.18
CA VAL A 239 3.73 5.63 -25.59
C VAL A 239 4.56 4.98 -26.70
N ASN A 240 5.79 5.46 -26.90
CA ASN A 240 6.69 5.00 -27.95
C ASN A 240 8.02 4.41 -27.41
N ASP A 241 7.96 3.77 -26.25
CA ASP A 241 9.10 3.10 -25.61
C ASP A 241 8.76 1.64 -25.23
N VAL A 242 9.78 0.87 -24.84
CA VAL A 242 9.57 -0.53 -24.44
C VAL A 242 8.94 -0.56 -23.06
N VAL A 243 7.79 -1.24 -22.95
CA VAL A 243 7.01 -1.27 -21.72
C VAL A 243 7.40 -2.49 -20.89
N ASP A 244 8.31 -2.29 -19.95
CA ASP A 244 8.61 -3.23 -18.88
C ASP A 244 7.65 -3.07 -17.69
N LYS A 245 7.82 -3.88 -16.63
CA LYS A 245 7.00 -3.78 -15.42
C LYS A 245 7.03 -2.38 -14.77
N LYS A 246 8.18 -1.71 -14.77
CA LYS A 246 8.33 -0.40 -14.11
C LYS A 246 7.61 0.68 -14.90
N ARG A 247 7.80 0.68 -16.22
CA ARG A 247 7.12 1.60 -17.14
C ARG A 247 5.62 1.39 -17.13
N LEU A 248 5.16 0.13 -17.11
CA LEU A 248 3.74 -0.19 -16.99
C LEU A 248 3.16 0.32 -15.66
N SER A 249 3.89 0.16 -14.55
CA SER A 249 3.46 0.69 -13.26
C SER A 249 3.34 2.22 -13.29
N ALA A 250 4.26 2.92 -13.95
CA ALA A 250 4.18 4.38 -14.10
C ALA A 250 2.96 4.80 -14.93
N ILE A 251 2.67 4.09 -16.04
CA ILE A 251 1.49 4.35 -16.87
C ILE A 251 0.20 4.14 -16.07
N VAL A 252 0.08 3.03 -15.32
CA VAL A 252 -1.13 2.76 -14.52
C VAL A 252 -1.29 3.76 -13.38
N ASN A 253 -0.19 4.24 -12.77
CA ASN A 253 -0.24 5.31 -11.78
C ASN A 253 -0.80 6.61 -12.38
N ASP A 254 -0.24 7.04 -13.52
CA ASP A 254 -0.66 8.27 -14.20
C ASP A 254 -2.13 8.19 -14.66
N LEU A 255 -2.55 7.01 -15.13
CA LEU A 255 -3.96 6.74 -15.42
C LEU A 255 -4.84 6.89 -14.18
N ALA A 256 -4.42 6.35 -13.03
CA ALA A 256 -5.19 6.43 -11.81
C ALA A 256 -5.29 7.86 -11.23
N GLU A 257 -4.32 8.72 -11.54
CA GLU A 257 -4.30 10.12 -11.11
C GLU A 257 -5.19 11.01 -11.99
N ARG A 258 -5.08 10.87 -13.32
CA ARG A 258 -5.70 11.79 -14.28
C ARG A 258 -7.07 11.35 -14.76
N TYR A 259 -7.40 10.06 -14.66
CA TYR A 259 -8.60 9.49 -15.26
C TYR A 259 -9.58 8.97 -14.21
N THR A 260 -10.83 8.80 -14.64
CA THR A 260 -11.87 8.21 -13.80
C THR A 260 -11.60 6.72 -13.59
N LYS A 261 -12.01 6.18 -12.44
CA LYS A 261 -11.86 4.75 -12.12
C LYS A 261 -12.46 3.82 -13.17
N VAL A 262 -13.54 4.25 -13.84
CA VAL A 262 -14.19 3.48 -14.91
C VAL A 262 -13.27 3.36 -16.14
N GLN A 263 -12.64 4.45 -16.56
CA GLN A 263 -11.68 4.46 -17.67
C GLN A 263 -10.42 3.64 -17.32
N VAL A 264 -9.95 3.75 -16.08
CA VAL A 264 -8.80 2.96 -15.59
C VAL A 264 -9.12 1.47 -15.59
N ALA A 265 -10.29 1.07 -15.09
CA ALA A 265 -10.73 -0.33 -15.10
C ALA A 265 -10.85 -0.89 -16.53
N ALA A 266 -11.45 -0.12 -17.44
CA ALA A 266 -11.54 -0.51 -18.85
C ALA A 266 -10.15 -0.67 -19.49
N SER A 267 -9.24 0.27 -19.25
CA SER A 267 -7.86 0.20 -19.76
C SER A 267 -7.10 -1.01 -19.19
N LEU A 268 -7.28 -1.32 -17.90
CA LEU A 268 -6.66 -2.49 -17.26
C LEU A 268 -7.16 -3.81 -17.86
N ASP A 269 -8.45 -3.92 -18.19
CA ASP A 269 -8.99 -5.09 -18.87
C ASP A 269 -8.48 -5.22 -20.30
N SER A 270 -8.41 -4.11 -21.05
CA SER A 270 -7.81 -4.08 -22.40
C SER A 270 -6.33 -4.47 -22.38
N LEU A 271 -5.56 -3.99 -21.39
CA LEU A 271 -4.16 -4.36 -21.18
C LEU A 271 -4.00 -5.84 -20.81
N LYS A 272 -4.91 -6.38 -19.98
CA LYS A 272 -4.95 -7.81 -19.64
C LYS A 272 -5.18 -8.66 -20.90
N ASP A 273 -6.20 -8.34 -21.69
CA ASP A 273 -6.56 -9.13 -22.88
C ASP A 273 -5.46 -9.07 -23.93
N THR A 274 -4.92 -7.87 -24.20
CA THR A 274 -3.78 -7.66 -25.08
C THR A 274 -2.54 -8.42 -24.58
N GLY A 275 -2.26 -8.34 -23.29
CA GLY A 275 -1.16 -9.05 -22.64
C GLY A 275 -1.27 -10.57 -22.81
N PHE A 276 -2.40 -11.18 -22.49
CA PHE A 276 -2.58 -12.63 -22.68
C PHE A 276 -2.52 -13.07 -24.14
N TYR A 277 -3.10 -12.27 -25.05
CA TYR A 277 -3.11 -12.56 -26.47
C TYR A 277 -1.70 -12.61 -27.06
N TRP A 278 -0.87 -11.62 -26.72
CA TRP A 278 0.51 -11.52 -27.20
C TRP A 278 1.51 -12.36 -26.41
N ALA A 279 1.23 -12.69 -25.15
CA ALA A 279 2.01 -13.68 -24.40
C ALA A 279 1.89 -15.08 -25.03
N THR A 280 0.70 -15.44 -25.52
CA THR A 280 0.52 -16.71 -26.25
C THR A 280 1.31 -16.74 -27.56
N ARG A 281 1.44 -15.59 -28.22
CA ARG A 281 2.12 -15.44 -29.53
C ARG A 281 3.61 -15.13 -29.42
N SER A 282 4.11 -14.79 -28.24
CA SER A 282 5.54 -14.54 -28.02
C SER A 282 6.39 -15.80 -28.14
N GLY A 283 5.78 -16.98 -28.15
CA GLY A 283 6.48 -18.27 -28.17
C GLY A 283 7.39 -18.46 -26.95
N THR A 284 7.15 -17.74 -25.86
CA THR A 284 7.99 -17.83 -24.66
C THR A 284 7.84 -19.22 -24.05
N THR A 285 8.92 -19.98 -24.11
CA THR A 285 9.05 -21.32 -23.55
C THR A 285 10.35 -21.43 -22.75
N VAL A 286 10.49 -22.49 -21.96
CA VAL A 286 11.71 -22.75 -21.19
C VAL A 286 12.21 -24.14 -21.56
N ALA A 287 13.37 -24.19 -22.21
CA ALA A 287 14.11 -25.39 -22.49
C ALA A 287 15.46 -25.40 -21.76
N ILE A 288 16.03 -26.59 -21.62
CA ILE A 288 17.41 -26.71 -21.11
C ILE A 288 18.41 -26.03 -22.07
N SER A 289 18.11 -25.84 -23.36
CA SER A 289 18.97 -25.06 -24.26
C SER A 289 19.08 -23.58 -23.84
N ASP A 290 18.01 -23.03 -23.25
CA ASP A 290 17.90 -21.59 -22.98
C ASP A 290 18.68 -21.20 -21.73
N VAL A 291 18.92 -22.15 -20.83
CA VAL A 291 19.74 -21.95 -19.64
C VAL A 291 21.22 -22.03 -20.03
N MET A 292 21.81 -20.90 -20.43
CA MET A 292 23.20 -20.82 -20.86
C MET A 292 24.15 -20.58 -19.68
N THR A 293 25.10 -21.48 -19.46
CA THR A 293 26.20 -21.28 -18.50
C THR A 293 27.28 -20.39 -19.14
N PRO A 294 27.86 -19.42 -18.41
CA PRO A 294 28.95 -18.60 -18.95
C PRO A 294 30.17 -19.45 -19.30
N ALA A 295 30.71 -19.32 -20.51
CA ALA A 295 31.85 -20.11 -20.97
C ALA A 295 33.10 -19.88 -20.10
N ARG A 296 33.30 -18.64 -19.65
CA ARG A 296 34.44 -18.23 -18.81
C ARG A 296 34.26 -18.56 -17.33
N LYS A 297 33.17 -19.23 -16.92
CA LYS A 297 32.93 -19.63 -15.53
C LYS A 297 34.12 -20.43 -14.96
N GLY A 298 34.63 -21.40 -15.72
CA GLY A 298 35.76 -22.23 -15.27
C GLY A 298 37.01 -21.40 -14.98
N GLU A 299 37.38 -20.51 -15.90
CA GLU A 299 38.53 -19.61 -15.76
C GLU A 299 38.42 -18.71 -14.53
N ILE A 300 37.22 -18.13 -14.30
CA ILE A 300 36.96 -17.29 -13.13
C ILE A 300 37.16 -18.10 -11.84
N LEU A 301 36.56 -19.30 -11.76
CA LEU A 301 36.66 -20.13 -10.57
C LEU A 301 38.10 -20.56 -10.26
N ASP A 302 38.90 -20.88 -11.28
CA ASP A 302 40.30 -21.29 -11.11
C ASP A 302 41.18 -20.16 -10.53
N VAL A 303 40.93 -18.91 -10.96
CA VAL A 303 41.61 -17.73 -10.41
C VAL A 303 41.30 -17.57 -8.93
N TYR A 304 40.03 -17.71 -8.54
CA TYR A 304 39.61 -17.56 -7.14
C TYR A 304 40.00 -18.77 -6.27
N ASP A 305 40.04 -19.98 -6.81
CA ASP A 305 40.60 -21.16 -6.13
C ASP A 305 42.07 -20.96 -5.80
N THR A 306 42.84 -20.39 -6.73
CA THR A 306 44.26 -20.06 -6.51
C THR A 306 44.41 -19.03 -5.39
N LYS A 307 43.54 -18.03 -5.32
CA LYS A 307 43.52 -17.04 -4.21
C LYS A 307 43.16 -17.69 -2.88
N ALA A 308 42.11 -18.52 -2.85
CA ALA A 308 41.68 -19.23 -1.64
C ALA A 308 42.77 -20.19 -1.11
N ALA A 309 43.49 -20.88 -1.99
CA ALA A 309 44.60 -21.75 -1.63
C ALA A 309 45.78 -20.98 -0.99
N LYS A 310 46.05 -19.74 -1.45
CA LYS A 310 47.06 -18.87 -0.83
C LYS A 310 46.70 -18.50 0.60
N VAL A 311 45.44 -18.12 0.83
CA VAL A 311 44.90 -17.81 2.18
C VAL A 311 45.02 -19.03 3.10
N GLN A 312 44.65 -20.22 2.60
CA GLN A 312 44.80 -21.47 3.35
C GLN A 312 46.27 -21.78 3.68
N THR A 313 47.20 -21.53 2.74
CA THR A 313 48.64 -21.71 2.96
C THR A 313 49.19 -20.73 4.01
N GLN A 314 48.71 -19.49 4.02
CA GLN A 314 49.09 -18.49 5.03
C GLN A 314 48.62 -18.90 6.43
N TYR A 315 47.41 -19.43 6.54
CA TYR A 315 46.88 -19.98 7.78
C TYR A 315 47.71 -21.17 8.28
N GLU A 316 48.04 -22.12 7.40
CA GLU A 316 48.88 -23.27 7.74
C GLU A 316 50.31 -22.88 8.16
N ARG A 317 50.82 -21.75 7.67
CA ARG A 317 52.09 -21.14 8.08
C ARG A 317 51.99 -20.32 9.36
N GLY A 318 50.80 -20.15 9.94
CA GLY A 318 50.55 -19.37 11.15
C GLY A 318 50.66 -17.85 10.95
N LEU A 319 50.52 -17.36 9.71
CA LEU A 319 50.58 -15.92 9.39
C LEU A 319 49.25 -15.19 9.67
N ILE A 320 48.14 -15.91 9.64
CA ILE A 320 46.78 -15.40 9.87
C ILE A 320 46.02 -16.32 10.83
N THR A 321 45.02 -15.78 11.50
CA THR A 321 44.12 -16.51 12.42
C THR A 321 43.00 -17.24 11.66
N ASP A 322 42.25 -18.13 12.33
CA ASP A 322 41.12 -18.85 11.70
C ASP A 322 39.99 -17.91 11.31
N ASP A 323 39.75 -16.86 12.11
CA ASP A 323 38.71 -15.88 11.89
C ASP A 323 39.03 -14.99 10.69
N GLU A 324 40.27 -14.48 10.59
CA GLU A 324 40.77 -13.75 9.42
C GLU A 324 40.70 -14.62 8.16
N ARG A 325 41.13 -15.89 8.25
CA ARG A 325 41.03 -16.85 7.14
C ARG A 325 39.59 -16.99 6.65
N ARG A 326 38.62 -17.15 7.56
CA ARG A 326 37.20 -17.29 7.19
C ARG A 326 36.68 -16.04 6.51
N GLN A 327 36.99 -14.86 7.04
CA GLN A 327 36.54 -13.59 6.48
C GLN A 327 37.12 -13.37 5.08
N GLU A 328 38.42 -13.57 4.89
CA GLU A 328 39.06 -13.44 3.57
C GLU A 328 38.49 -14.45 2.56
N LEU A 329 38.22 -15.70 2.96
CA LEU A 329 37.59 -16.69 2.09
C LEU A 329 36.17 -16.27 1.68
N ILE A 330 35.38 -15.71 2.60
CA ILE A 330 34.03 -15.21 2.31
C ILE A 330 34.11 -14.06 1.29
N GLU A 331 35.03 -13.12 1.46
CA GLU A 331 35.21 -11.99 0.54
C GLU A 331 35.63 -12.47 -0.86
N ILE A 332 36.60 -13.38 -0.94
CA ILE A 332 37.07 -14.01 -2.18
C ILE A 332 35.91 -14.64 -2.95
N TRP A 333 35.10 -15.47 -2.29
CA TRP A 333 34.01 -16.18 -2.95
C TRP A 333 32.80 -15.30 -3.26
N THR A 334 32.60 -14.22 -2.49
CA THR A 334 31.59 -13.20 -2.81
C THR A 334 31.96 -12.46 -4.10
N GLN A 335 33.22 -12.07 -4.25
CA GLN A 335 33.72 -11.45 -5.49
C GLN A 335 33.58 -12.40 -6.68
N ALA A 336 33.99 -13.67 -6.53
CA ALA A 336 33.84 -14.69 -7.57
C ALA A 336 32.38 -14.83 -8.03
N THR A 337 31.45 -14.89 -7.08
CA THR A 337 30.02 -15.03 -7.36
C THR A 337 29.47 -13.82 -8.12
N ASN A 338 29.94 -12.61 -7.80
CA ASN A 338 29.54 -11.37 -8.48
C ASN A 338 30.13 -11.27 -9.89
N GLU A 339 31.37 -11.71 -10.09
CA GLU A 339 32.00 -11.74 -11.42
C GLU A 339 31.29 -12.73 -12.34
N VAL A 340 30.96 -13.93 -11.86
CA VAL A 340 30.15 -14.91 -12.61
C VAL A 340 28.76 -14.37 -12.94
N ALA A 341 28.13 -13.61 -12.02
CA ALA A 341 26.84 -13.00 -12.27
C ALA A 341 26.89 -11.95 -13.40
N LYS A 342 27.93 -11.09 -13.37
CA LYS A 342 28.12 -10.06 -14.39
C LYS A 342 28.43 -10.66 -15.77
N GLU A 343 29.22 -11.72 -15.82
CA GLU A 343 29.50 -12.45 -17.07
C GLU A 343 28.21 -13.07 -17.62
N LEU A 344 27.36 -13.65 -16.76
CA LEU A 344 26.07 -14.21 -17.16
C LEU A 344 25.13 -13.16 -17.76
N GLU A 345 25.03 -11.99 -17.12
CA GLU A 345 24.20 -10.87 -17.58
C GLU A 345 24.64 -10.33 -18.95
N THR A 346 25.95 -10.29 -19.20
CA THR A 346 26.52 -9.73 -20.44
C THR A 346 26.54 -10.73 -21.59
N THR A 347 26.69 -12.03 -21.31
CA THR A 347 26.79 -13.07 -22.35
C THR A 347 25.40 -13.53 -22.83
N MET A 348 24.34 -13.36 -22.04
CA MET A 348 23.01 -13.84 -22.43
C MET A 348 22.45 -13.08 -23.66
N PRO A 349 22.03 -13.81 -24.71
CA PRO A 349 21.36 -13.20 -25.86
C PRO A 349 20.04 -12.53 -25.48
N LYS A 350 19.70 -11.41 -26.12
CA LYS A 350 18.47 -10.65 -25.84
C LYS A 350 17.19 -11.36 -26.33
N ASP A 351 17.32 -12.23 -27.31
CA ASP A 351 16.26 -13.08 -27.87
C ASP A 351 15.94 -14.30 -26.99
N ASN A 352 16.83 -14.63 -26.05
CA ASN A 352 16.63 -15.72 -25.10
C ASN A 352 15.37 -15.51 -24.26
N THR A 353 14.54 -16.54 -24.15
CA THR A 353 13.25 -16.49 -23.44
C THR A 353 13.40 -16.19 -21.95
N ILE A 354 14.39 -16.78 -21.28
CA ILE A 354 14.67 -16.56 -19.86
C ILE A 354 15.17 -15.12 -19.63
N TYR A 355 16.02 -14.62 -20.52
CA TYR A 355 16.45 -13.22 -20.48
C TYR A 355 15.24 -12.27 -20.54
N ARG A 356 14.31 -12.51 -21.47
CA ARG A 356 13.10 -11.68 -21.64
C ARG A 356 12.16 -11.78 -20.44
N MET A 357 12.01 -12.94 -19.80
CA MET A 357 11.22 -13.09 -18.57
C MET A 357 11.76 -12.26 -17.41
N VAL A 358 13.10 -12.24 -17.24
CA VAL A 358 13.77 -11.51 -16.16
C VAL A 358 13.82 -10.01 -16.45
N THR A 359 14.15 -9.60 -17.67
CA THR A 359 14.28 -8.18 -18.06
C THR A 359 12.94 -7.46 -18.15
N SER A 360 11.88 -8.13 -18.61
CA SER A 360 10.52 -7.57 -18.56
C SER A 360 10.03 -7.32 -17.12
N GLY A 361 10.65 -7.97 -16.12
CA GLY A 361 10.21 -7.92 -14.74
C GLY A 361 8.97 -8.77 -14.45
N ALA A 362 8.55 -9.61 -15.41
CA ALA A 362 7.38 -10.47 -15.29
C ALA A 362 7.57 -11.55 -14.22
N ARG A 363 8.67 -12.30 -14.29
CA ARG A 363 9.00 -13.36 -13.34
C ARG A 363 10.49 -13.66 -13.32
N GLY A 364 11.01 -13.86 -12.12
CA GLY A 364 12.41 -14.15 -11.90
C GLY A 364 13.24 -12.92 -11.59
N ASN A 365 14.44 -13.12 -11.06
CA ASN A 365 15.43 -12.07 -10.90
C ASN A 365 16.81 -12.59 -11.33
N TRP A 366 17.75 -11.67 -11.58
CA TRP A 366 19.12 -11.99 -11.98
C TRP A 366 19.84 -12.88 -10.96
N PHE A 367 19.51 -12.72 -9.68
CA PHE A 367 20.04 -13.56 -8.61
C PHE A 367 19.59 -15.04 -8.71
N GLN A 368 18.34 -15.31 -9.06
CA GLN A 368 17.80 -16.66 -9.29
C GLN A 368 18.41 -17.25 -10.55
N LEU A 369 18.53 -16.45 -11.62
CA LEU A 369 19.17 -16.90 -12.86
C LEU A 369 20.63 -17.28 -12.62
N ARG A 370 21.35 -16.53 -11.80
CA ARG A 370 22.70 -16.87 -11.33
C ARG A 370 22.74 -18.22 -10.62
N GLN A 371 21.73 -18.58 -9.81
CA GLN A 371 21.70 -19.90 -9.16
C GLN A 371 21.44 -21.05 -10.15
N ILE A 372 20.69 -20.79 -11.21
CA ILE A 372 20.34 -21.81 -12.21
C ILE A 372 21.49 -22.05 -13.19
N ALA A 373 22.11 -20.97 -13.70
CA ALA A 373 23.08 -21.02 -14.80
C ALA A 373 24.51 -20.60 -14.40
N GLY A 374 24.68 -19.81 -13.34
CA GLY A 374 25.98 -19.34 -12.87
C GLY A 374 26.59 -20.27 -11.83
N MET A 375 26.45 -19.91 -10.55
CA MET A 375 26.82 -20.72 -9.39
C MET A 375 25.89 -20.38 -8.22
N ARG A 376 25.70 -21.32 -7.29
CA ARG A 376 24.85 -21.06 -6.13
C ARG A 376 25.53 -20.15 -5.10
N GLY A 377 26.85 -20.28 -4.93
CA GLY A 377 27.65 -19.40 -4.07
C GLY A 377 27.70 -19.86 -2.62
N LEU A 378 27.90 -18.91 -1.71
CA LEU A 378 28.01 -19.14 -0.27
C LEU A 378 26.65 -19.45 0.38
N MET A 379 26.67 -20.26 1.44
CA MET A 379 25.47 -20.67 2.18
C MET A 379 25.63 -20.36 3.68
N ALA A 380 24.53 -19.99 4.32
CA ALA A 380 24.49 -19.79 5.76
C ALA A 380 24.18 -21.10 6.49
N ASN A 381 24.84 -21.31 7.63
CA ASN A 381 24.49 -22.38 8.56
C ASN A 381 23.25 -21.97 9.41
N PRO A 382 22.70 -22.88 10.25
CA PRO A 382 21.54 -22.55 11.08
C PRO A 382 21.79 -21.41 12.08
N LYS A 383 23.04 -21.17 12.47
CA LYS A 383 23.43 -20.05 13.35
C LYS A 383 23.48 -18.71 12.61
N GLY A 384 23.43 -18.69 11.28
CA GLY A 384 23.55 -17.50 10.45
C GLY A 384 24.98 -17.20 9.98
N GLU A 385 25.97 -18.02 10.37
CA GLU A 385 27.35 -17.85 9.91
C GLU A 385 27.48 -18.39 8.49
N ILE A 386 28.24 -17.67 7.66
CA ILE A 386 28.50 -18.08 6.28
C ILE A 386 29.52 -19.23 6.28
N ILE A 387 29.20 -20.32 5.58
CA ILE A 387 30.10 -21.45 5.39
C ILE A 387 31.15 -21.04 4.35
N PRO A 388 32.45 -21.02 4.69
CA PRO A 388 33.51 -20.49 3.81
C PRO A 388 33.78 -21.37 2.57
N ARG A 389 33.18 -22.57 2.51
CA ARG A 389 33.20 -23.44 1.33
C ARG A 389 31.95 -23.16 0.47
N PRO A 390 32.09 -22.56 -0.73
CA PRO A 390 30.96 -22.26 -1.59
C PRO A 390 30.45 -23.49 -2.33
N ILE A 391 29.25 -23.37 -2.90
CA ILE A 391 28.70 -24.28 -3.90
C ILE A 391 29.05 -23.71 -5.28
N LYS A 392 29.97 -24.38 -5.99
CA LYS A 392 30.46 -23.95 -7.32
C LYS A 392 29.53 -24.39 -8.44
N SER A 393 28.84 -25.50 -8.23
CA SER A 393 27.83 -26.04 -9.13
C SER A 393 26.60 -25.13 -9.20
N ASN A 394 25.85 -25.23 -10.29
CA ASN A 394 24.53 -24.62 -10.45
C ASN A 394 23.44 -25.70 -10.63
N PHE A 395 22.17 -25.30 -10.69
CA PHE A 395 21.08 -26.27 -10.84
C PHE A 395 21.06 -26.97 -12.20
N ARG A 396 21.62 -26.33 -13.24
CA ARG A 396 21.78 -26.96 -14.56
C ARG A 396 22.78 -28.12 -14.54
N GLU A 397 23.95 -27.89 -13.94
CA GLU A 397 25.04 -28.87 -13.83
C GLU A 397 24.71 -30.00 -12.85
N GLY A 398 23.86 -29.69 -11.85
CA GLY A 398 23.54 -30.58 -10.75
C GLY A 398 24.48 -30.39 -9.56
N LEU A 399 23.97 -30.59 -8.35
CA LEU A 399 24.73 -30.43 -7.12
C LEU A 399 25.28 -31.78 -6.66
N SER A 400 26.51 -31.78 -6.14
CA SER A 400 27.03 -32.95 -5.41
C SER A 400 26.26 -33.18 -4.11
N VAL A 401 26.36 -34.39 -3.54
CA VAL A 401 25.68 -34.76 -2.29
C VAL A 401 26.03 -33.78 -1.15
N LEU A 402 27.31 -33.38 -1.05
CA LEU A 402 27.76 -32.45 -0.02
C LEU A 402 27.22 -31.04 -0.23
N GLU A 403 27.25 -30.53 -1.47
CA GLU A 403 26.69 -29.21 -1.81
C GLU A 403 25.18 -29.16 -1.56
N PHE A 404 24.47 -30.23 -1.94
CA PHE A 404 23.05 -30.34 -1.68
C PHE A 404 22.76 -30.35 -0.18
N PHE A 405 23.48 -31.15 0.60
CA PHE A 405 23.35 -31.21 2.06
C PHE A 405 23.60 -29.84 2.71
N ILE A 406 24.67 -29.13 2.32
CA ILE A 406 24.97 -27.79 2.81
C ILE A 406 23.79 -26.84 2.53
N SER A 407 23.21 -26.91 1.32
CA SER A 407 22.10 -26.05 0.93
C SER A 407 20.81 -26.28 1.74
N THR A 408 20.63 -27.46 2.34
CA THR A 408 19.43 -27.77 3.13
C THR A 408 19.32 -26.97 4.43
N HIS A 409 20.45 -26.53 5.01
CA HIS A 409 20.46 -25.77 6.26
C HIS A 409 19.71 -24.44 6.10
N GLY A 410 20.06 -23.68 5.07
CA GLY A 410 19.41 -22.40 4.76
C GLY A 410 17.95 -22.57 4.36
N ALA A 411 17.64 -23.58 3.54
CA ALA A 411 16.28 -23.85 3.09
C ALA A 411 15.34 -24.22 4.26
N ARG A 412 15.78 -25.11 5.15
CA ARG A 412 14.97 -25.53 6.32
C ARG A 412 14.77 -24.39 7.31
N LYS A 413 15.81 -23.58 7.55
CA LYS A 413 15.72 -22.40 8.40
C LYS A 413 14.72 -21.40 7.84
N GLY A 414 14.81 -21.10 6.54
CA GLY A 414 13.86 -20.21 5.86
C GLY A 414 12.41 -20.65 6.04
N LEU A 415 12.10 -21.94 5.81
CA LEU A 415 10.75 -22.48 6.01
C LEU A 415 10.25 -22.37 7.45
N ALA A 416 11.11 -22.68 8.43
CA ALA A 416 10.75 -22.59 9.85
C ALA A 416 10.50 -21.14 10.28
N ASP A 417 11.36 -20.22 9.85
CA ASP A 417 11.25 -18.80 10.17
C ASP A 417 10.02 -18.16 9.52
N THR A 418 9.67 -18.52 8.27
CA THR A 418 8.43 -18.07 7.62
C THR A 418 7.20 -18.48 8.43
N ALA A 419 7.17 -19.71 8.95
CA ALA A 419 6.04 -20.19 9.75
C ALA A 419 5.94 -19.48 11.12
N LEU A 420 7.06 -19.30 11.83
CA LEU A 420 7.07 -18.68 13.16
C LEU A 420 6.80 -17.17 13.13
N ARG A 421 7.45 -16.45 12.22
CA ARG A 421 7.41 -14.97 12.19
C ARG A 421 6.10 -14.40 11.66
N THR A 422 5.29 -15.20 10.98
CA THR A 422 3.92 -14.83 10.61
C THR A 422 3.08 -14.47 11.86
N ALA A 423 3.29 -15.17 12.98
CA ALA A 423 2.61 -14.88 14.24
C ALA A 423 3.05 -13.53 14.84
N ASP A 424 4.35 -13.21 14.77
CA ASP A 424 4.90 -11.96 15.32
C ASP A 424 4.35 -10.73 14.58
N SER A 425 4.27 -10.81 13.25
CA SER A 425 3.67 -9.74 12.45
C SER A 425 2.19 -9.56 12.78
N GLY A 426 1.43 -10.66 12.87
CA GLY A 426 0.02 -10.60 13.25
C GLY A 426 -0.19 -10.02 14.66
N TYR A 427 0.75 -10.29 15.58
CA TYR A 427 0.74 -9.74 16.92
C TYR A 427 1.00 -8.23 16.95
N LEU A 428 1.95 -7.73 16.15
CA LEU A 428 2.16 -6.28 15.99
C LEU A 428 0.91 -5.62 15.38
N THR A 429 0.35 -6.16 14.29
CA THR A 429 -0.86 -5.63 13.65
C THR A 429 -2.01 -5.53 14.66
N ARG A 430 -2.20 -6.56 15.48
CA ARG A 430 -3.21 -6.54 16.55
C ARG A 430 -2.97 -5.39 17.53
N ARG A 431 -1.76 -5.20 18.04
CA ARG A 431 -1.44 -4.10 18.97
C ARG A 431 -1.65 -2.72 18.34
N LEU A 432 -1.31 -2.58 17.05
CA LEU A 432 -1.54 -1.34 16.31
C LEU A 432 -3.03 -1.05 16.15
N VAL A 433 -3.85 -2.06 15.85
CA VAL A 433 -5.31 -1.91 15.79
C VAL A 433 -5.86 -1.54 17.17
N ASP A 434 -5.39 -2.19 18.24
CA ASP A 434 -5.87 -1.94 19.59
C ASP A 434 -5.64 -0.49 20.05
N VAL A 435 -4.52 0.14 19.67
CA VAL A 435 -4.23 1.54 20.02
C VAL A 435 -4.93 2.55 19.10
N SER A 436 -5.26 2.18 17.86
CA SER A 436 -5.71 3.13 16.83
C SER A 436 -7.16 2.96 16.37
N GLN A 437 -7.86 1.90 16.77
CA GLN A 437 -9.24 1.62 16.34
C GLN A 437 -10.22 2.79 16.52
N ASP A 438 -10.02 3.63 17.53
CA ASP A 438 -10.92 4.74 17.85
C ASP A 438 -10.57 6.03 17.09
N VAL A 439 -9.54 5.99 16.23
CA VAL A 439 -9.14 7.11 15.37
C VAL A 439 -9.97 7.09 14.08
N ILE A 440 -11.01 7.92 14.08
CA ILE A 440 -11.98 8.08 13.00
C ILE A 440 -12.00 9.55 12.57
N ILE A 441 -12.27 9.83 11.30
CA ILE A 441 -12.52 11.20 10.84
C ILE A 441 -13.88 11.69 11.35
N ARG A 442 -13.90 12.74 12.18
CA ARG A 442 -15.15 13.24 12.82
C ARG A 442 -15.63 14.57 12.25
N GLU A 443 -14.73 15.38 11.74
CA GLU A 443 -15.02 16.71 11.21
C GLU A 443 -14.19 16.98 9.95
N GLU A 444 -14.59 17.98 9.19
CA GLU A 444 -13.92 18.31 7.92
C GLU A 444 -12.62 19.10 8.16
N ASP A 445 -12.69 20.12 9.02
CA ASP A 445 -11.56 20.98 9.34
C ASP A 445 -11.55 21.36 10.82
N CYS A 446 -10.39 21.20 11.48
CA CYS A 446 -10.19 21.66 12.85
C CYS A 446 -9.74 23.14 12.95
N GLY A 447 -9.49 23.82 11.82
CA GLY A 447 -9.15 25.24 11.77
C GLY A 447 -7.73 25.60 12.21
N THR A 448 -6.82 24.62 12.32
CA THR A 448 -5.42 24.84 12.72
C THR A 448 -4.54 25.22 11.52
N ASP A 449 -3.73 26.26 11.68
CA ASP A 449 -2.68 26.66 10.72
C ASP A 449 -1.33 25.99 11.02
N ARG A 450 -1.31 25.07 11.99
CA ARG A 450 -0.11 24.32 12.39
C ARG A 450 0.16 23.20 11.39
N GLY A 451 1.39 23.17 10.89
CA GLY A 451 1.87 22.16 9.93
C GLY A 451 3.38 22.02 10.00
N PHE A 452 3.91 20.99 9.33
CA PHE A 452 5.34 20.70 9.22
C PHE A 452 5.89 21.24 7.91
N LEU A 453 7.09 21.81 7.98
CA LEU A 453 7.88 22.12 6.79
C LEU A 453 8.49 20.81 6.29
N MET A 454 8.19 20.46 5.06
CA MET A 454 8.65 19.24 4.42
C MET A 454 9.37 19.60 3.11
N PRO A 455 10.52 18.97 2.81
CA PRO A 455 11.23 19.19 1.55
C PRO A 455 10.48 18.55 0.37
N ILE A 456 10.40 19.28 -0.74
CA ILE A 456 9.85 18.80 -2.02
C ILE A 456 10.91 18.68 -3.11
N ALA A 457 11.99 19.45 -3.04
CA ALA A 457 13.06 19.40 -4.02
C ALA A 457 14.44 19.45 -3.37
N VAL A 458 15.40 18.78 -4.00
CA VAL A 458 16.82 18.83 -3.70
C VAL A 458 17.55 19.44 -4.88
N GLU A 459 18.48 20.33 -4.59
CA GLU A 459 19.35 20.93 -5.58
C GLU A 459 20.42 19.93 -6.02
N THR A 460 20.43 19.60 -7.30
CA THR A 460 21.45 18.71 -7.87
C THR A 460 22.77 19.47 -8.02
N PRO A 461 23.92 18.76 -8.10
CA PRO A 461 25.21 19.41 -8.32
C PRO A 461 25.30 20.25 -9.61
N SER A 462 24.37 20.07 -10.57
CA SER A 462 24.26 20.89 -11.79
C SER A 462 23.49 22.19 -11.59
N GLY A 463 22.87 22.41 -10.42
CA GLY A 463 22.03 23.57 -10.11
C GLY A 463 20.54 23.39 -10.44
N ASP A 464 20.15 22.26 -11.04
CA ASP A 464 18.75 21.93 -11.33
C ASP A 464 18.07 21.35 -10.07
N LEU A 465 16.78 21.64 -9.90
CA LEU A 465 15.98 21.02 -8.84
C LEU A 465 15.48 19.65 -9.30
N ARG A 466 15.74 18.64 -8.48
CA ARG A 466 15.11 17.31 -8.58
C ARG A 466 14.15 17.15 -7.42
N GLU A 467 13.03 16.47 -7.64
CA GLU A 467 12.17 16.01 -6.55
C GLU A 467 12.95 15.26 -5.46
N HIS A 468 12.57 15.51 -4.21
CA HIS A 468 13.13 14.83 -3.06
C HIS A 468 12.68 13.36 -3.02
N ASP A 469 13.57 12.44 -2.63
CA ASP A 469 13.30 10.99 -2.70
C ASP A 469 12.09 10.53 -1.86
N ASP A 470 11.71 11.35 -0.87
CA ASP A 470 10.63 11.05 0.08
C ASP A 470 9.28 11.73 -0.24
N VAL A 471 9.20 12.57 -1.29
CA VAL A 471 8.00 13.38 -1.59
C VAL A 471 6.74 12.55 -1.67
N GLU A 472 6.82 11.40 -2.34
CA GLU A 472 5.70 10.46 -2.51
C GLU A 472 5.10 9.95 -1.19
N THR A 473 5.90 9.89 -0.11
CA THR A 473 5.47 9.39 1.20
C THR A 473 5.22 10.49 2.22
N ALA A 474 5.92 11.61 2.07
CA ALA A 474 5.96 12.70 3.03
C ALA A 474 5.03 13.86 2.67
N VAL A 475 4.91 14.24 1.40
CA VAL A 475 4.19 15.45 0.96
C VAL A 475 2.97 15.13 0.09
N TYR A 476 3.09 14.16 -0.81
CA TYR A 476 1.99 13.66 -1.61
C TYR A 476 0.76 13.32 -0.76
N ALA A 477 -0.45 13.51 -1.30
CA ALA A 477 -1.73 13.24 -0.65
C ALA A 477 -1.95 13.98 0.68
N ARG A 478 -1.24 15.09 0.93
CA ARG A 478 -1.46 15.99 2.07
C ARG A 478 -2.09 17.31 1.66
N THR A 479 -2.64 18.02 2.65
CA THR A 479 -3.15 19.38 2.43
C THR A 479 -2.10 20.42 2.81
N LEU A 480 -2.03 21.46 1.99
CA LEU A 480 -1.17 22.61 2.25
C LEU A 480 -1.70 23.41 3.45
N ALA A 481 -0.81 23.86 4.34
CA ALA A 481 -1.18 24.62 5.54
C ALA A 481 -1.17 26.14 5.32
N GLN A 482 -0.38 26.64 4.37
CA GLN A 482 -0.20 28.07 4.08
C GLN A 482 0.01 28.25 2.57
N ASP A 483 -0.39 29.39 2.04
CA ASP A 483 -0.19 29.73 0.63
C ASP A 483 1.30 29.63 0.26
N VAL A 484 1.59 29.07 -0.92
CA VAL A 484 2.95 29.03 -1.46
C VAL A 484 3.07 30.11 -2.52
N GLU A 485 3.86 31.13 -2.19
CA GLU A 485 4.16 32.26 -3.08
C GLU A 485 5.58 32.11 -3.66
N HIS A 486 5.71 32.31 -4.96
CA HIS A 486 6.99 32.46 -5.65
C HIS A 486 6.94 33.71 -6.53
N ASP A 487 7.97 34.56 -6.47
CA ASP A 487 8.06 35.81 -7.24
C ASP A 487 6.84 36.76 -7.13
N GLY A 488 6.12 36.72 -5.99
CA GLY A 488 4.94 37.55 -5.74
C GLY A 488 3.64 37.02 -6.36
N GLN A 489 3.65 35.81 -6.94
CA GLN A 489 2.46 35.10 -7.39
C GLN A 489 2.18 33.89 -6.47
N VAL A 490 0.91 33.74 -6.05
CA VAL A 490 0.45 32.55 -5.34
C VAL A 490 0.39 31.40 -6.35
N LEU A 491 1.24 30.39 -6.16
CA LEU A 491 1.27 29.19 -6.99
C LEU A 491 0.27 28.13 -6.50
N ALA A 492 0.06 28.06 -5.19
CA ALA A 492 -0.85 27.12 -4.55
C ALA A 492 -1.48 27.72 -3.29
N GLU A 493 -2.81 27.63 -3.19
CA GLU A 493 -3.59 28.14 -2.06
C GLU A 493 -3.61 27.16 -0.87
N ALA A 494 -3.72 27.69 0.35
CA ALA A 494 -3.85 26.92 1.57
C ALA A 494 -5.08 26.00 1.52
N GLY A 495 -4.90 24.75 1.94
CA GLY A 495 -5.94 23.73 1.92
C GLY A 495 -6.04 22.94 0.62
N ILE A 496 -5.27 23.29 -0.42
CA ILE A 496 -5.17 22.46 -1.62
C ILE A 496 -4.59 21.08 -1.30
N ASP A 497 -5.09 20.06 -2.00
CA ASP A 497 -4.60 18.69 -1.94
C ASP A 497 -3.39 18.51 -2.87
N LEU A 498 -2.26 18.12 -2.31
CA LEU A 498 -1.00 17.97 -3.04
C LEU A 498 -0.95 16.61 -3.75
N GLY A 499 -1.20 16.60 -5.05
CA GLY A 499 -0.91 15.47 -5.95
C GLY A 499 0.29 15.75 -6.85
N ASP A 500 0.66 14.80 -7.71
CA ASP A 500 1.86 14.90 -8.56
C ASP A 500 1.82 16.17 -9.44
N VAL A 501 0.67 16.48 -10.03
CA VAL A 501 0.49 17.69 -10.87
C VAL A 501 0.83 18.99 -10.14
N VAL A 502 0.45 19.12 -8.86
CA VAL A 502 0.71 20.34 -8.07
C VAL A 502 2.16 20.36 -7.61
N ILE A 503 2.70 19.20 -7.22
CA ILE A 503 4.09 19.06 -6.79
C ILE A 503 5.04 19.40 -7.94
N ASP A 504 4.83 18.83 -9.13
CA ASP A 504 5.62 19.09 -10.33
C ASP A 504 5.63 20.58 -10.68
N ALA A 505 4.47 21.23 -10.59
CA ALA A 505 4.35 22.67 -10.83
C ALA A 505 5.14 23.50 -9.82
N LEU A 506 5.14 23.12 -8.53
CA LEU A 506 5.90 23.80 -7.48
C LEU A 506 7.41 23.59 -7.63
N VAL A 507 7.84 22.38 -8.00
CA VAL A 507 9.26 22.06 -8.25
C VAL A 507 9.76 22.80 -9.48
N ALA A 508 9.00 22.81 -10.57
CA ALA A 508 9.31 23.56 -11.79
C ALA A 508 9.42 25.06 -11.54
N ALA A 509 8.63 25.59 -10.60
CA ALA A 509 8.68 26.98 -10.17
C ALA A 509 9.79 27.30 -9.15
N GLY A 510 10.66 26.35 -8.78
CA GLY A 510 11.80 26.65 -7.92
C GLY A 510 11.56 26.47 -6.41
N VAL A 511 10.41 25.94 -5.99
CA VAL A 511 10.08 25.79 -4.56
C VAL A 511 10.78 24.56 -3.97
N LYS A 512 11.49 24.74 -2.85
CA LYS A 512 12.27 23.67 -2.19
C LYS A 512 11.51 22.98 -1.05
N GLU A 513 10.69 23.71 -0.32
CA GLU A 513 9.98 23.22 0.87
C GLU A 513 8.56 23.77 0.92
N VAL A 514 7.63 22.98 1.46
CA VAL A 514 6.24 23.38 1.66
C VAL A 514 5.76 23.03 3.07
N LYS A 515 4.84 23.84 3.60
CA LYS A 515 4.25 23.60 4.91
C LYS A 515 2.96 22.80 4.78
N VAL A 516 2.94 21.56 5.25
CA VAL A 516 1.79 20.64 5.15
C VAL A 516 1.09 20.43 6.48
N ARG A 517 -0.22 20.23 6.45
CA ARG A 517 -0.98 19.79 7.62
C ARG A 517 -0.68 18.32 7.92
N SER A 518 -0.80 17.96 9.19
CA SER A 518 -0.53 16.61 9.68
C SER A 518 -1.54 16.23 10.76
N VAL A 519 -1.75 14.93 10.92
CA VAL A 519 -2.55 14.37 12.01
C VAL A 519 -1.93 14.75 13.37
N LEU A 520 -0.59 14.87 13.46
CA LEU A 520 0.13 15.20 14.68
C LEU A 520 -0.21 16.60 15.23
N THR A 521 -0.53 17.56 14.36
CA THR A 521 -0.87 18.96 14.74
C THR A 521 -2.37 19.22 14.83
N CYS A 522 -3.21 18.22 14.54
CA CYS A 522 -4.67 18.34 14.53
C CYS A 522 -5.22 18.67 15.93
N GLU A 523 -6.13 19.64 15.98
CA GLU A 523 -6.78 20.13 17.21
C GLU A 523 -8.15 19.53 17.46
N SER A 524 -8.54 18.53 16.65
CA SER A 524 -9.79 17.81 16.85
C SER A 524 -9.80 17.11 18.20
N LEU A 525 -10.86 17.33 18.98
CA LEU A 525 -11.03 16.74 20.32
C LEU A 525 -11.24 15.22 20.24
N VAL A 526 -11.99 14.75 19.25
CA VAL A 526 -12.31 13.33 19.07
C VAL A 526 -11.87 12.91 17.67
N GLY A 527 -10.87 12.05 17.59
CA GLY A 527 -10.35 11.55 16.31
C GLY A 527 -9.50 12.59 15.57
N THR A 528 -9.74 12.74 14.28
CA THR A 528 -8.97 13.63 13.39
C THR A 528 -9.91 14.33 12.43
N CYS A 529 -9.53 15.51 11.93
CA CYS A 529 -10.24 16.18 10.83
C CYS A 529 -9.78 15.70 9.45
N ALA A 530 -10.64 15.83 8.44
CA ALA A 530 -10.33 15.40 7.08
C ALA A 530 -9.11 16.14 6.50
N LYS A 531 -9.05 17.47 6.65
CA LYS A 531 -7.92 18.25 6.11
C LYS A 531 -6.57 17.89 6.72
N CYS A 532 -6.48 17.65 8.02
CA CYS A 532 -5.20 17.24 8.65
C CYS A 532 -4.74 15.84 8.24
N TYR A 533 -5.66 14.94 7.85
CA TYR A 533 -5.32 13.62 7.32
C TYR A 533 -4.98 13.68 5.82
N GLY A 534 -5.68 14.53 5.08
CA GLY A 534 -5.54 14.73 3.64
C GLY A 534 -6.33 13.72 2.82
N ARG A 535 -5.81 13.38 1.64
CA ARG A 535 -6.41 12.46 0.69
C ARG A 535 -6.43 11.03 1.23
N SER A 536 -7.54 10.32 1.01
CA SER A 536 -7.64 8.86 1.17
C SER A 536 -6.91 8.20 -0.01
N LEU A 537 -5.83 7.49 0.32
CA LEU A 537 -4.95 6.85 -0.66
C LEU A 537 -5.66 5.78 -1.51
N ALA A 538 -6.79 5.25 -1.01
CA ALA A 538 -7.54 4.26 -1.76
C ALA A 538 -8.56 4.87 -2.75
N THR A 539 -9.04 6.08 -2.50
CA THR A 539 -10.03 6.74 -3.35
C THR A 539 -9.42 7.78 -4.28
N GLY A 540 -8.24 8.31 -3.95
CA GLY A 540 -7.63 9.42 -4.67
C GLY A 540 -8.29 10.78 -4.36
N LYS A 541 -9.21 10.83 -3.40
CA LYS A 541 -9.96 12.05 -3.01
C LYS A 541 -9.75 12.37 -1.53
N LEU A 542 -10.15 13.57 -1.11
CA LEU A 542 -10.18 13.93 0.31
C LEU A 542 -10.93 12.86 1.12
N VAL A 543 -10.41 12.53 2.31
CA VAL A 543 -10.99 11.50 3.17
C VAL A 543 -12.41 11.86 3.62
N ASP A 544 -13.31 10.88 3.64
CA ASP A 544 -14.70 11.10 4.04
C ASP A 544 -14.87 11.12 5.57
N ILE A 545 -15.88 11.86 6.03
CA ILE A 545 -16.26 11.86 7.44
C ILE A 545 -16.80 10.47 7.80
N GLY A 546 -16.21 9.87 8.83
CA GLY A 546 -16.51 8.51 9.29
C GLY A 546 -15.51 7.46 8.86
N GLU A 547 -14.51 7.77 8.03
CA GLU A 547 -13.50 6.79 7.65
C GLU A 547 -12.64 6.39 8.86
N ALA A 548 -12.49 5.07 9.07
CA ALA A 548 -11.74 4.49 10.18
C ALA A 548 -10.23 4.43 9.86
N VAL A 549 -9.61 5.62 9.76
CA VAL A 549 -8.20 5.79 9.35
C VAL A 549 -7.20 5.09 10.28
N GLY A 550 -7.53 4.89 11.55
CA GLY A 550 -6.70 4.13 12.49
C GLY A 550 -6.54 2.67 12.11
N ILE A 551 -7.62 1.99 11.72
CA ILE A 551 -7.56 0.59 11.26
C ILE A 551 -6.74 0.50 9.96
N ILE A 552 -6.93 1.44 9.04
CA ILE A 552 -6.19 1.49 7.78
C ILE A 552 -4.69 1.66 8.06
N ALA A 553 -4.32 2.56 8.96
CA ALA A 553 -2.93 2.77 9.37
C ALA A 553 -2.32 1.50 9.98
N ALA A 554 -3.03 0.87 10.92
CA ALA A 554 -2.57 -0.35 11.57
C ALA A 554 -2.35 -1.51 10.59
N GLN A 555 -3.27 -1.70 9.62
CA GLN A 555 -3.12 -2.71 8.57
C GLN A 555 -1.97 -2.38 7.62
N SER A 556 -1.82 -1.11 7.23
CA SER A 556 -0.78 -0.66 6.29
C SER A 556 0.63 -0.82 6.87
N ILE A 557 0.79 -0.64 8.18
CA ILE A 557 2.05 -0.87 8.91
C ILE A 557 2.25 -2.38 9.16
N GLY A 558 1.18 -3.09 9.50
CA GLY A 558 1.22 -4.48 9.92
C GLY A 558 1.41 -5.50 8.79
N GLU A 559 0.79 -5.31 7.62
CA GLU A 559 0.86 -6.23 6.47
C GLU A 559 2.31 -6.44 5.99
N PRO A 560 3.12 -5.38 5.76
CA PRO A 560 4.52 -5.56 5.39
C PRO A 560 5.40 -6.04 6.54
N GLY A 561 4.91 -6.07 7.78
CA GLY A 561 5.62 -6.64 8.93
C GLY A 561 6.07 -8.08 8.67
N THR A 562 5.26 -8.87 7.94
CA THR A 562 5.64 -10.22 7.50
C THR A 562 6.88 -10.18 6.60
N GLN A 563 6.94 -9.23 5.65
CA GLN A 563 8.08 -9.06 4.76
C GLN A 563 9.33 -8.57 5.50
N LEU A 564 9.19 -7.65 6.46
CA LEU A 564 10.30 -7.17 7.30
C LEU A 564 10.95 -8.31 8.08
N THR A 565 10.15 -9.27 8.53
CA THR A 565 10.68 -10.45 9.23
C THR A 565 11.36 -11.44 8.30
N MET A 566 10.99 -11.50 7.02
CA MET A 566 11.55 -12.45 6.04
C MET A 566 12.77 -11.91 5.27
N ARG A 567 12.97 -10.58 5.14
CA ARG A 567 14.10 -9.99 4.38
C ARG A 567 15.38 -9.75 5.18
N THR A 568 15.33 -9.74 6.52
CA THR A 568 16.52 -9.66 7.40
C THR A 568 17.59 -10.74 7.17
N PHE A 569 17.32 -11.74 6.34
CA PHE A 569 18.22 -12.86 6.04
C PHE A 569 19.33 -12.54 5.03
N HIS A 570 19.14 -11.56 4.16
CA HIS A 570 20.14 -11.26 3.13
C HIS A 570 21.27 -10.35 3.64
N THR A 571 21.00 -9.53 4.64
CA THR A 571 21.98 -8.66 5.30
C THR A 571 22.62 -9.30 6.54
N GLY A 572 21.95 -10.24 7.20
CA GLY A 572 22.41 -10.88 8.44
C GLY A 572 23.61 -11.83 8.34
N GLY A 573 24.35 -11.82 7.22
CA GLY A 573 25.57 -12.60 7.02
C GLY A 573 26.87 -11.86 7.36
N VAL A 574 26.80 -10.56 7.62
CA VAL A 574 27.94 -9.77 8.11
C VAL A 574 27.77 -9.62 9.62
N ALA A 575 28.79 -9.99 10.39
CA ALA A 575 28.87 -9.70 11.83
C ALA A 575 29.07 -8.18 12.07
N GLY A 576 28.14 -7.37 11.58
CA GLY A 576 28.25 -5.91 11.48
C GLY A 576 27.10 -5.20 12.20
N ASP A 577 27.51 -4.44 13.21
CA ASP A 577 26.80 -3.49 14.06
C ASP A 577 25.69 -4.03 14.99
N ASP A 578 25.86 -3.74 16.29
CA ASP A 578 24.98 -4.05 17.44
C ASP A 578 23.65 -3.25 17.39
N ILE A 579 23.13 -3.00 16.18
CA ILE A 579 21.95 -2.20 15.88
C ILE A 579 20.82 -3.16 15.50
N THR A 580 19.71 -3.08 16.24
CA THR A 580 18.49 -3.85 15.93
C THR A 580 17.94 -3.41 14.57
N GLN A 581 17.71 -4.36 13.66
CA GLN A 581 17.15 -4.12 12.32
C GLN A 581 15.82 -4.89 12.14
N GLY A 582 15.00 -4.43 11.19
CA GLY A 582 13.74 -5.07 10.81
C GLY A 582 12.64 -4.94 11.87
N LEU A 583 11.75 -5.94 11.96
CA LEU A 583 10.59 -5.90 12.85
C LEU A 583 10.93 -5.62 14.34
N PRO A 584 11.98 -6.21 14.94
CA PRO A 584 12.33 -5.91 16.34
C PRO A 584 12.56 -4.42 16.62
N ARG A 585 13.16 -3.69 15.67
CA ARG A 585 13.37 -2.24 15.80
C ARG A 585 12.05 -1.47 15.73
N VAL A 586 11.16 -1.84 14.81
CA VAL A 586 9.82 -1.25 14.72
C VAL A 586 9.02 -1.45 16.01
N VAL A 587 9.07 -2.66 16.58
CA VAL A 587 8.43 -2.97 17.88
C VAL A 587 9.07 -2.16 19.02
N GLU A 588 10.39 -2.01 19.03
CA GLU A 588 11.12 -1.20 20.03
C GLU A 588 10.67 0.27 20.00
N LEU A 589 10.53 0.85 18.80
CA LEU A 589 10.08 2.22 18.57
C LEU A 589 8.62 2.42 19.00
N PHE A 590 7.69 1.58 18.56
CA PHE A 590 6.27 1.69 18.95
C PHE A 590 6.01 1.38 20.42
N GLU A 591 6.86 0.60 21.08
CA GLU A 591 6.78 0.39 22.53
C GLU A 591 7.52 1.48 23.33
N ALA A 592 8.11 2.48 22.67
CA ALA A 592 8.90 3.56 23.29
C ALA A 592 9.93 3.02 24.30
N ARG A 593 10.59 1.92 23.93
CA ARG A 593 11.64 1.28 24.74
C ARG A 593 12.95 2.03 24.53
N THR A 594 13.73 2.14 25.60
CA THR A 594 15.08 2.71 25.51
C THR A 594 15.97 1.75 24.72
N PRO A 595 16.63 2.21 23.63
CA PRO A 595 17.52 1.37 22.83
C PRO A 595 18.71 0.84 23.65
N LYS A 596 19.31 -0.27 23.22
CA LYS A 596 20.50 -0.83 23.90
C LYS A 596 21.74 0.05 23.77
N ALA A 597 21.96 0.62 22.58
CA ALA A 597 23.09 1.50 22.26
C ALA A 597 22.61 2.96 22.13
N VAL A 598 22.28 3.58 23.27
CA VAL A 598 21.80 4.97 23.29
C VAL A 598 22.93 5.92 22.89
N ALA A 599 22.64 6.77 21.92
CA ALA A 599 23.46 7.93 21.60
C ALA A 599 22.90 9.15 22.33
N PRO A 600 23.65 9.78 23.27
CA PRO A 600 23.22 11.02 23.88
C PRO A 600 23.12 12.15 22.84
N ILE A 601 22.12 13.00 23.05
CA ILE A 601 21.91 14.24 22.32
C ILE A 601 22.22 15.44 23.22
N ALA A 602 22.70 16.54 22.62
CA ALA A 602 23.04 17.76 23.35
C ALA A 602 21.80 18.38 24.03
N GLU A 603 21.90 18.70 25.32
CA GLU A 603 20.82 19.32 26.11
C GLU A 603 20.79 20.85 25.95
N ALA A 604 21.92 21.46 25.59
CA ALA A 604 22.07 22.89 25.40
C ALA A 604 22.91 23.20 24.15
N THR A 605 22.85 24.44 23.67
CA THR A 605 23.77 24.93 22.64
C THR A 605 25.06 25.36 23.31
N GLY A 606 26.20 24.90 22.81
CA GLY A 606 27.47 25.12 23.49
C GLY A 606 28.66 24.45 22.81
N ARG A 607 29.80 24.44 23.50
CA ARG A 607 31.01 23.76 23.02
C ARG A 607 31.21 22.43 23.72
N VAL A 608 31.57 21.40 22.96
CA VAL A 608 31.88 20.08 23.52
C VAL A 608 33.37 19.97 23.83
N GLN A 609 33.69 19.38 24.98
CA GLN A 609 35.04 18.99 25.38
C GLN A 609 35.06 17.47 25.58
N VAL A 610 35.98 16.78 24.90
CA VAL A 610 36.08 15.32 24.96
C VAL A 610 37.17 14.93 25.95
N GLU A 611 36.76 14.39 27.10
CA GLU A 611 37.66 13.83 28.09
C GLU A 611 37.84 12.32 27.87
N ASP A 612 39.05 11.90 27.54
CA ASP A 612 39.39 10.49 27.36
C ASP A 612 40.34 10.01 28.48
N THR A 613 39.83 9.18 29.40
CA THR A 613 40.63 8.54 30.47
C THR A 613 40.83 7.06 30.17
N ASP A 614 41.82 6.39 30.78
CA ASP A 614 42.14 4.98 30.51
C ASP A 614 40.94 4.03 30.56
N LYS A 615 39.94 4.33 31.42
CA LYS A 615 38.75 3.48 31.63
C LYS A 615 37.43 4.05 31.09
N SER A 616 37.32 5.35 30.83
CA SER A 616 36.06 5.98 30.41
C SER A 616 36.28 7.15 29.47
N ARG A 617 35.38 7.32 28.51
CA ARG A 617 35.29 8.54 27.70
C ARG A 617 34.07 9.33 28.15
N ARG A 618 34.22 10.64 28.30
CA ARG A 618 33.14 11.56 28.66
C ARG A 618 33.14 12.72 27.68
N ILE A 619 31.94 13.18 27.33
CA ILE A 619 31.75 14.40 26.55
C ILE A 619 31.15 15.42 27.51
N LEU A 620 31.87 16.50 27.77
CA LEU A 620 31.39 17.65 28.54
C LEU A 620 30.83 18.68 27.56
N LEU A 621 29.59 19.08 27.73
CA LEU A 621 28.98 20.17 26.97
C LEU A 621 28.96 21.40 27.88
N VAL A 622 29.70 22.43 27.46
CA VAL A 622 29.75 23.74 28.13
C VAL A 622 28.75 24.67 27.42
N PRO A 623 27.61 25.00 28.04
CA PRO A 623 26.59 25.85 27.43
C PRO A 623 27.05 27.29 27.23
N ASP A 624 26.60 27.93 26.16
CA ASP A 624 26.94 29.34 25.87
C ASP A 624 26.24 30.33 26.82
N ASP A 625 25.13 29.92 27.44
CA ASP A 625 24.33 30.75 28.34
C ASP A 625 24.89 30.82 29.77
N GLY A 626 25.99 30.11 30.05
CA GLY A 626 26.64 30.06 31.36
C GLY A 626 25.93 29.17 32.39
N SER A 627 25.00 28.31 31.94
CA SER A 627 24.43 27.25 32.77
C SER A 627 25.45 26.14 33.08
N ASP A 628 25.09 25.23 33.99
CA ASP A 628 25.98 24.16 34.44
C ASP A 628 26.42 23.23 33.29
N GLU A 629 27.66 22.74 33.36
CA GLU A 629 28.20 21.81 32.37
C GLU A 629 27.46 20.47 32.39
N HIS A 630 27.14 19.94 31.20
CA HIS A 630 26.46 18.65 31.06
C HIS A 630 27.46 17.56 30.69
N ALA A 631 27.58 16.53 31.54
CA ALA A 631 28.52 15.44 31.33
C ALA A 631 27.83 14.17 30.80
N TYR A 632 28.24 13.73 29.62
CA TYR A 632 27.75 12.51 28.97
C TYR A 632 28.79 11.39 29.02
N PRO A 633 28.59 10.32 29.81
CA PRO A 633 29.46 9.14 29.78
C PRO A 633 29.21 8.35 28.50
N VAL A 634 30.25 8.12 27.70
CA VAL A 634 30.18 7.37 26.43
C VAL A 634 31.18 6.22 26.39
N SER A 635 30.84 5.15 25.68
CA SER A 635 31.74 4.00 25.54
C SER A 635 32.87 4.33 24.57
N LYS A 636 34.10 3.91 24.86
CA LYS A 636 35.23 4.02 23.92
C LYS A 636 35.01 3.26 22.60
N ARG A 637 34.12 2.26 22.61
CA ARG A 637 33.75 1.49 21.41
C ARG A 637 32.85 2.28 20.47
N GLN A 638 32.12 3.28 20.97
CA GLN A 638 31.26 4.11 20.14
C GLN A 638 32.09 5.15 19.40
N ARG A 639 31.82 5.29 18.11
CA ARG A 639 32.43 6.31 17.26
C ARG A 639 31.84 7.67 17.61
N LEU A 640 32.70 8.66 17.85
CA LEU A 640 32.29 10.06 18.05
C LEU A 640 31.82 10.65 16.72
N LEU A 641 30.73 11.43 16.77
CA LEU A 641 30.26 12.24 15.64
C LEU A 641 30.72 13.69 15.74
N VAL A 642 31.19 14.11 16.92
CA VAL A 642 31.65 15.46 17.22
C VAL A 642 33.14 15.49 17.52
N ALA A 643 33.81 16.59 17.17
CA ALA A 643 35.21 16.85 17.48
C ALA A 643 35.36 17.62 18.80
N ASP A 644 36.55 17.53 19.40
CA ASP A 644 36.88 18.31 20.60
C ASP A 644 36.91 19.82 20.27
N GLY A 645 36.20 20.62 21.05
CA GLY A 645 36.01 22.06 20.84
C GLY A 645 34.95 22.44 19.80
N GLU A 646 34.26 21.47 19.20
CA GLU A 646 33.16 21.71 18.26
C GLU A 646 31.99 22.43 18.94
N HIS A 647 31.35 23.33 18.21
CA HIS A 647 30.14 24.00 18.66
C HIS A 647 28.92 23.20 18.19
N VAL A 648 28.04 22.83 19.11
CA VAL A 648 26.88 21.97 18.85
C VAL A 648 25.58 22.66 19.26
N GLU A 649 24.53 22.45 18.48
CA GLU A 649 23.18 22.91 18.78
C GLU A 649 22.41 21.88 19.63
N VAL A 650 21.34 22.34 20.30
CA VAL A 650 20.43 21.48 21.07
C VAL A 650 19.92 20.34 20.18
N GLY A 651 19.98 19.11 20.70
CA GLY A 651 19.51 17.92 20.00
C GLY A 651 20.55 17.27 19.08
N LYS A 652 21.74 17.86 18.89
CA LYS A 652 22.80 17.23 18.09
C LYS A 652 23.24 15.90 18.70
N GLN A 653 23.24 14.86 17.89
CA GLN A 653 23.74 13.54 18.27
C GLN A 653 25.27 13.56 18.42
N LEU A 654 25.77 13.11 19.57
CA LEU A 654 27.20 13.21 19.92
C LEU A 654 28.02 11.98 19.50
N VAL A 655 27.42 10.80 19.47
CA VAL A 655 28.07 9.53 19.12
C VAL A 655 27.19 8.71 18.19
N GLN A 656 27.78 7.80 17.44
CA GLN A 656 27.05 6.86 16.60
C GLN A 656 26.23 5.91 17.48
N GLY A 657 24.93 5.80 17.20
CA GLY A 657 23.99 4.95 17.95
C GLY A 657 22.53 5.37 17.71
N ALA A 658 21.61 4.76 18.45
CA ALA A 658 20.19 5.08 18.39
C ALA A 658 19.82 6.16 19.41
N ILE A 659 19.02 7.14 19.01
CA ILE A 659 18.52 8.18 19.91
C ILE A 659 17.34 7.62 20.72
N ASP A 660 17.25 7.97 22.02
CA ASP A 660 16.08 7.62 22.84
C ASP A 660 14.96 8.66 22.63
N PRO A 661 13.77 8.28 22.12
CA PRO A 661 12.65 9.20 21.93
C PRO A 661 12.22 9.95 23.20
N LYS A 662 12.47 9.38 24.40
CA LYS A 662 12.18 10.05 25.68
C LYS A 662 13.13 11.22 25.94
N GLN A 663 14.39 11.10 25.50
CA GLN A 663 15.34 12.22 25.57
C GLN A 663 14.93 13.32 24.60
N VAL A 664 14.54 12.96 23.38
CA VAL A 664 14.01 13.90 22.39
C VAL A 664 12.80 14.65 22.93
N LEU A 665 11.83 13.96 23.54
CA LEU A 665 10.65 14.59 24.14
C LEU A 665 11.03 15.60 25.22
N ARG A 666 11.97 15.24 26.10
CA ARG A 666 12.40 16.09 27.21
C ARG A 666 13.14 17.34 26.75
N ILE A 667 13.96 17.22 25.70
CA ILE A 667 14.90 18.26 25.26
C ILE A 667 14.29 19.13 24.16
N LEU A 668 13.75 18.52 23.10
CA LEU A 668 13.22 19.20 21.91
C LEU A 668 11.69 19.34 21.91
N GLY A 669 11.01 18.67 22.85
CA GLY A 669 9.55 18.74 23.00
C GLY A 669 8.77 17.69 22.20
N PRO A 670 7.43 17.71 22.31
CA PRO A 670 6.56 16.65 21.79
C PRO A 670 6.59 16.56 20.26
N ARG A 671 6.64 17.71 19.58
CA ARG A 671 6.61 17.76 18.12
C ARG A 671 7.85 17.12 17.49
N ALA A 672 9.03 17.42 18.03
CA ALA A 672 10.29 16.83 17.58
C ALA A 672 10.34 15.32 17.89
N ALA A 673 9.82 14.90 19.05
CA ALA A 673 9.75 13.48 19.40
C ALA A 673 8.82 12.69 18.46
N GLN A 674 7.69 13.28 18.05
CA GLN A 674 6.78 12.66 17.09
C GLN A 674 7.45 12.53 15.71
N GLN A 675 8.07 13.59 15.20
CA GLN A 675 8.77 13.56 13.92
C GLN A 675 9.89 12.52 13.93
N HIS A 676 10.72 12.51 15.00
CA HIS A 676 11.79 11.53 15.16
C HIS A 676 11.29 10.08 15.12
N LEU A 677 10.15 9.79 15.76
CA LEU A 677 9.54 8.45 15.70
C LEU A 677 9.06 8.10 14.29
N VAL A 678 8.46 9.05 13.56
CA VAL A 678 8.03 8.84 12.18
C VAL A 678 9.25 8.54 11.29
N ASP A 679 10.28 9.36 11.37
CA ASP A 679 11.50 9.24 10.56
C ASP A 679 12.21 7.90 10.83
N GLU A 680 12.37 7.50 12.10
CA GLU A 680 13.03 6.25 12.48
C GLU A 680 12.24 5.02 12.03
N VAL A 681 10.92 5.01 12.18
CA VAL A 681 10.08 3.90 11.70
C VAL A 681 10.15 3.83 10.19
N GLN A 682 10.00 4.97 9.50
CA GLN A 682 10.02 5.05 8.06
C GLN A 682 11.37 4.61 7.47
N ALA A 683 12.49 4.99 8.11
CA ALA A 683 13.82 4.53 7.72
C ALA A 683 13.96 3.00 7.75
N VAL A 684 13.36 2.32 8.75
CA VAL A 684 13.38 0.85 8.83
C VAL A 684 12.59 0.21 7.68
N TYR A 685 11.42 0.76 7.34
CA TYR A 685 10.63 0.26 6.20
C TYR A 685 11.33 0.51 4.86
N ARG A 686 11.89 1.72 4.65
CA ARG A 686 12.64 2.08 3.44
C ARG A 686 13.89 1.22 3.25
N GLN A 687 14.65 0.95 4.32
CA GLN A 687 15.82 0.06 4.25
C GLN A 687 15.47 -1.34 3.75
N GLN A 688 14.23 -1.79 3.98
CA GLN A 688 13.73 -3.08 3.53
C GLN A 688 12.99 -3.01 2.17
N GLY A 689 12.96 -1.84 1.55
CA GLY A 689 12.32 -1.60 0.25
C GLY A 689 10.80 -1.70 0.30
N VAL A 690 10.19 -1.32 1.43
CA VAL A 690 8.73 -1.22 1.59
C VAL A 690 8.35 0.26 1.65
N SER A 691 7.46 0.67 0.75
CA SER A 691 6.87 2.02 0.80
C SER A 691 5.60 2.01 1.64
N ILE A 692 5.51 2.97 2.56
CA ILE A 692 4.32 3.27 3.38
C ILE A 692 4.24 4.78 3.50
N HIS A 693 3.04 5.34 3.42
CA HIS A 693 2.86 6.77 3.62
C HIS A 693 2.97 7.15 5.11
N ASP A 694 3.71 8.22 5.40
CA ASP A 694 3.98 8.73 6.75
C ASP A 694 2.73 8.98 7.59
N LYS A 695 1.60 9.37 6.96
CA LYS A 695 0.33 9.65 7.66
C LYS A 695 -0.16 8.47 8.51
N HIS A 696 0.14 7.23 8.10
CA HIS A 696 -0.21 6.03 8.85
C HIS A 696 0.60 5.94 10.14
N ILE A 697 1.91 6.21 10.07
CA ILE A 697 2.79 6.22 11.24
C ILE A 697 2.40 7.38 12.16
N GLU A 698 2.12 8.55 11.60
CA GLU A 698 1.65 9.73 12.35
C GLU A 698 0.37 9.45 13.16
N VAL A 699 -0.59 8.72 12.58
CA VAL A 699 -1.81 8.30 13.29
C VAL A 699 -1.49 7.49 14.55
N ILE A 700 -0.54 6.54 14.46
CA ILE A 700 -0.11 5.72 15.61
C ILE A 700 0.67 6.56 16.62
N VAL A 701 1.63 7.36 16.14
CA VAL A 701 2.48 8.21 16.99
C VAL A 701 1.67 9.27 17.73
N ARG A 702 0.58 9.79 17.13
CA ARG A 702 -0.36 10.67 17.83
C ARG A 702 -0.98 9.98 19.06
N GLN A 703 -1.31 8.69 18.97
CA GLN A 703 -1.87 7.95 20.11
C GLN A 703 -0.85 7.70 21.21
N MET A 704 0.44 7.58 20.86
CA MET A 704 1.53 7.39 21.84
C MET A 704 1.77 8.62 22.74
N LEU A 705 1.42 9.84 22.27
CA LEU A 705 1.61 11.12 22.97
C LEU A 705 0.28 11.83 23.33
N ARG A 706 -0.81 11.07 23.44
CA ARG A 706 -2.15 11.61 23.71
C ARG A 706 -2.37 12.09 25.16
N ARG A 707 -1.53 11.67 26.11
CA ARG A 707 -1.72 11.94 27.54
C ARG A 707 -0.67 12.89 28.13
N ILE A 708 -1.10 13.62 29.15
CA ILE A 708 -0.32 14.57 29.94
C ILE A 708 -0.38 14.12 31.40
N THR A 709 0.78 14.11 32.06
CA THR A 709 0.87 13.92 33.51
C THR A 709 0.82 15.29 34.18
N ILE A 710 -0.13 15.49 35.09
CA ILE A 710 -0.29 16.77 35.81
C ILE A 710 0.81 16.92 36.86
N ILE A 711 1.47 18.08 36.87
CA ILE A 711 2.49 18.44 37.85
C ILE A 711 1.86 19.32 38.93
N GLU A 712 1.26 20.44 38.52
CA GLU A 712 0.48 21.31 39.39
C GLU A 712 -0.95 21.42 38.86
N ALA A 713 -1.95 21.22 39.72
CA ALA A 713 -3.34 21.36 39.34
C ALA A 713 -3.78 22.82 39.15
N GLY A 714 -3.14 23.77 39.84
CA GLY A 714 -3.65 25.14 39.90
C GLY A 714 -5.08 25.18 40.44
N ASP A 715 -5.95 25.92 39.76
CA ASP A 715 -7.40 26.00 40.05
C ASP A 715 -8.23 25.07 39.13
N ALA A 716 -7.58 24.20 38.35
CA ALA A 716 -8.27 23.23 37.49
C ALA A 716 -8.80 22.03 38.28
N ASN A 717 -9.88 21.41 37.79
CA ASN A 717 -10.42 20.18 38.35
C ASN A 717 -9.62 18.94 37.91
N LEU A 718 -8.33 18.91 38.23
CA LEU A 718 -7.37 17.87 37.88
C LEU A 718 -6.52 17.52 39.09
N LEU A 719 -6.08 16.27 39.23
CA LEU A 719 -5.25 15.85 40.36
C LEU A 719 -3.77 15.84 40.00
N PRO A 720 -2.86 16.34 40.86
CA PRO A 720 -1.42 16.17 40.67
C PRO A 720 -1.03 14.69 40.56
N GLY A 721 -0.24 14.34 39.55
CA GLY A 721 0.15 12.97 39.21
C GLY A 721 -0.88 12.20 38.40
N GLU A 722 -2.07 12.76 38.13
CA GLU A 722 -3.08 12.14 37.25
C GLU A 722 -2.61 12.16 35.79
N LEU A 723 -2.90 11.06 35.08
CA LEU A 723 -2.65 10.91 33.66
C LEU A 723 -3.93 11.21 32.88
N VAL A 724 -4.03 12.42 32.35
CA VAL A 724 -5.22 12.91 31.65
C VAL A 724 -5.00 13.03 30.16
N GLU A 725 -6.09 12.98 29.39
CA GLU A 725 -6.04 13.26 27.97
C GLU A 725 -5.70 14.72 27.70
N ARG A 726 -4.85 14.97 26.70
CA ARG A 726 -4.46 16.33 26.30
C ARG A 726 -5.64 17.24 25.98
N GLY A 727 -6.65 16.75 25.24
CA GLY A 727 -7.83 17.57 24.90
C GLY A 727 -8.62 18.03 26.12
N ARG A 728 -8.77 17.16 27.13
CA ARG A 728 -9.40 17.49 28.42
C ARG A 728 -8.57 18.50 29.20
N PHE A 729 -7.24 18.32 29.24
CA PHE A 729 -6.32 19.26 29.89
C PHE A 729 -6.38 20.67 29.27
N GLU A 730 -6.33 20.76 27.94
CA GLU A 730 -6.40 22.03 27.22
C GLU A 730 -7.75 22.73 27.41
N THR A 731 -8.85 21.98 27.36
CA THR A 731 -10.21 22.51 27.56
C THR A 731 -10.38 23.05 28.98
N GLU A 732 -9.95 22.29 29.98
CA GLU A 732 -10.06 22.70 31.38
C GLU A 732 -9.17 23.91 31.68
N ASN A 733 -7.95 23.94 31.17
CA ASN A 733 -7.08 25.12 31.31
C ASN A 733 -7.67 26.35 30.63
N ARG A 734 -8.24 26.20 29.43
CA ARG A 734 -8.90 27.32 28.73
C ARG A 734 -10.09 27.85 29.54
N ARG A 735 -10.86 26.97 30.20
CA ARG A 735 -11.94 27.36 31.13
C ARG A 735 -11.39 28.14 32.33
N VAL A 736 -10.38 27.62 33.02
CA VAL A 736 -9.79 28.28 34.20
C VAL A 736 -9.21 29.65 33.85
N VAL A 737 -8.53 29.77 32.72
CA VAL A 737 -7.99 31.06 32.24
C VAL A 737 -9.12 32.04 31.91
N SER A 738 -10.23 31.57 31.31
CA SER A 738 -11.41 32.43 31.06
C SER A 738 -12.06 32.93 32.35
N GLU A 739 -11.93 32.17 33.44
CA GLU A 739 -12.37 32.53 34.79
C GLU A 739 -11.31 33.33 35.58
N SER A 740 -10.18 33.71 34.93
CA SER A 740 -9.04 34.41 35.55
C SER A 740 -8.34 33.65 36.68
N GLY A 741 -8.42 32.31 36.69
CA GLY A 741 -7.72 31.43 37.63
C GLY A 741 -6.32 31.02 37.15
N LYS A 742 -5.57 30.33 38.01
CA LYS A 742 -4.25 29.76 37.67
C LYS A 742 -4.44 28.43 36.93
N PRO A 743 -4.01 28.30 35.66
CA PRO A 743 -4.13 27.05 34.91
C PRO A 743 -3.25 25.93 35.48
N ALA A 744 -3.62 24.69 35.21
CA ALA A 744 -2.81 23.52 35.54
C ALA A 744 -1.54 23.45 34.68
N SER A 745 -0.45 22.99 35.27
CA SER A 745 0.79 22.65 34.58
C SER A 745 0.92 21.13 34.46
N GLY A 746 1.34 20.66 33.29
CA GLY A 746 1.50 19.24 33.02
C GLY A 746 2.61 18.99 32.02
N ARG A 747 3.19 17.79 32.07
CA ARG A 747 4.20 17.32 31.13
C ARG A 747 3.60 16.27 30.18
N PRO A 748 3.86 16.34 28.87
CA PRO A 748 3.50 15.25 27.96
C PRO A 748 4.20 13.95 28.36
N GLU A 749 3.50 12.83 28.27
CA GLU A 749 4.03 11.50 28.57
C GLU A 749 4.05 10.65 27.30
N LEU A 750 5.23 10.21 26.87
CA LEU A 750 5.37 9.24 25.77
C LEU A 750 5.14 7.82 26.30
N MET A 751 4.13 7.15 25.75
CA MET A 751 3.80 5.77 26.10
C MET A 751 3.96 4.84 24.90
N GLY A 752 4.42 3.61 25.16
CA GLY A 752 4.34 2.54 24.17
C GLY A 752 2.90 2.17 23.86
N ILE A 753 2.65 1.65 22.65
CA ILE A 753 1.30 1.31 22.16
C ILE A 753 0.53 0.37 23.11
N THR A 754 1.20 -0.58 23.77
CA THR A 754 0.57 -1.50 24.74
C THR A 754 0.07 -0.77 26.00
N LYS A 755 0.84 0.22 26.48
CA LYS A 755 0.43 1.02 27.65
C LYS A 755 -0.66 2.03 27.25
N ALA A 756 -0.56 2.61 26.05
CA ALA A 756 -1.55 3.53 25.51
C ALA A 756 -2.92 2.85 25.31
N SER A 757 -2.96 1.61 24.83
CA SER A 757 -4.21 0.86 24.62
C SER A 757 -4.91 0.41 25.91
N LEU A 758 -4.20 0.33 27.04
CA LEU A 758 -4.80 0.09 28.36
C LEU A 758 -5.34 1.38 28.99
N ALA A 759 -4.84 2.53 28.56
CA ALA A 759 -5.24 3.84 29.02
C ALA A 759 -6.34 4.42 28.11
N THR A 760 -7.37 3.64 27.78
CA THR A 760 -8.56 4.12 27.07
C THR A 760 -9.60 4.61 28.08
N ASP A 761 -10.45 5.57 27.68
CA ASP A 761 -11.50 6.07 28.59
C ASP A 761 -12.69 5.10 28.68
N SER A 762 -12.91 4.31 27.63
CA SER A 762 -13.85 3.19 27.61
C SER A 762 -13.31 2.03 28.44
N TRP A 763 -14.05 1.67 29.48
CA TRP A 763 -13.71 0.53 30.33
C TRP A 763 -14.10 -0.79 29.69
N LEU A 764 -15.11 -0.81 28.80
CA LEU A 764 -15.50 -2.01 28.05
C LEU A 764 -14.39 -2.43 27.08
N SER A 765 -13.80 -1.48 26.35
CA SER A 765 -12.68 -1.76 25.45
C SER A 765 -11.43 -2.18 26.21
N ALA A 766 -11.08 -1.48 27.30
CA ALA A 766 -9.94 -1.87 28.14
C ALA A 766 -10.10 -3.28 28.72
N ALA A 767 -11.29 -3.64 29.20
CA ALA A 767 -11.58 -4.94 29.81
C ALA A 767 -11.48 -6.12 28.82
N SER A 768 -11.69 -5.86 27.52
CA SER A 768 -11.61 -6.87 26.46
C SER A 768 -10.16 -7.26 26.08
N PHE A 769 -9.18 -6.42 26.44
CA PHE A 769 -7.79 -6.61 26.04
C PHE A 769 -7.01 -7.47 27.05
N GLN A 770 -6.74 -6.92 28.24
CA GLN A 770 -5.99 -7.55 29.33
C GLN A 770 -6.47 -7.02 30.69
N GLU A 771 -6.21 -7.76 31.77
CA GLU A 771 -6.46 -7.32 33.16
C GLU A 771 -7.93 -6.97 33.48
N THR A 772 -8.89 -7.71 32.88
CA THR A 772 -10.34 -7.51 33.01
C THR A 772 -10.81 -7.24 34.45
N THR A 773 -10.35 -8.03 35.43
CA THR A 773 -10.73 -7.87 36.84
C THR A 773 -10.33 -6.52 37.43
N ARG A 774 -9.12 -6.03 37.10
CA ARG A 774 -8.61 -4.74 37.57
C ARG A 774 -9.45 -3.60 36.99
N VAL A 775 -9.67 -3.63 35.68
CA VAL A 775 -10.43 -2.60 34.95
C VAL A 775 -11.87 -2.50 35.45
N LEU A 776 -12.56 -3.64 35.62
CA LEU A 776 -13.94 -3.66 36.09
C LEU A 776 -14.08 -3.17 37.53
N THR A 777 -13.14 -3.55 38.41
CA THR A 777 -13.15 -3.10 39.81
C THR A 777 -12.97 -1.59 39.90
N GLU A 778 -12.02 -1.03 39.16
CA GLU A 778 -11.77 0.41 39.13
C GLU A 778 -12.96 1.19 38.55
N ALA A 779 -13.54 0.70 37.44
CA ALA A 779 -14.70 1.32 36.80
C ALA A 779 -15.93 1.30 37.73
N ALA A 780 -16.15 0.20 38.46
CA ALA A 780 -17.24 0.09 39.43
C ALA A 780 -17.04 1.01 40.63
N MET A 781 -15.82 1.09 41.18
CA MET A 781 -15.50 2.00 42.28
C MET A 781 -15.67 3.47 41.92
N GLN A 782 -15.34 3.85 40.69
CA GLN A 782 -15.46 5.22 40.19
C GLN A 782 -16.84 5.52 39.58
N ALA A 783 -17.75 4.54 39.54
CA ALA A 783 -19.06 4.63 38.89
C ALA A 783 -19.00 5.18 37.45
N LYS A 784 -18.02 4.70 36.64
CA LYS A 784 -17.81 5.18 35.27
C LYS A 784 -18.97 4.81 34.35
N SER A 785 -19.38 5.75 33.50
CA SER A 785 -20.27 5.52 32.35
C SER A 785 -19.47 5.44 31.05
N ASP A 786 -19.77 4.45 30.21
CA ASP A 786 -19.10 4.30 28.91
C ASP A 786 -19.88 5.04 27.80
N PRO A 787 -19.27 5.97 27.06
CA PRO A 787 -19.95 6.73 26.01
C PRO A 787 -20.10 5.97 24.68
N LEU A 788 -19.51 4.78 24.53
CA LEU A 788 -19.61 3.92 23.32
C LEU A 788 -19.17 4.62 22.03
N LEU A 789 -18.12 5.44 22.10
CA LEU A 789 -17.60 6.19 20.94
C LEU A 789 -16.66 5.37 20.05
N GLY A 790 -16.12 4.28 20.58
CA GLY A 790 -15.19 3.40 19.89
C GLY A 790 -15.88 2.32 19.06
N LEU A 791 -15.08 1.58 18.30
CA LEU A 791 -15.58 0.48 17.46
C LEU A 791 -15.84 -0.77 18.29
N LYS A 792 -14.93 -1.08 19.21
CA LYS A 792 -14.89 -2.38 19.92
C LYS A 792 -16.06 -2.56 20.88
N GLU A 793 -16.47 -1.52 21.59
CA GLU A 793 -17.58 -1.61 22.54
C GLU A 793 -18.90 -1.88 21.81
N ASN A 794 -19.10 -1.23 20.66
CA ASN A 794 -20.29 -1.42 19.85
C ASN A 794 -20.36 -2.83 19.26
N VAL A 795 -19.23 -3.38 18.79
CA VAL A 795 -19.16 -4.77 18.33
C VAL A 795 -19.47 -5.75 19.48
N ILE A 796 -18.92 -5.55 20.68
CA ILE A 796 -19.20 -6.41 21.85
C ILE A 796 -20.68 -6.41 22.21
N LEU A 797 -21.34 -5.24 22.12
CA LEU A 797 -22.77 -5.09 22.43
C LEU A 797 -23.70 -5.52 21.28
N GLY A 798 -23.18 -5.82 20.10
CA GLY A 798 -23.98 -6.11 18.90
C GLY A 798 -24.68 -4.89 18.31
N LYS A 799 -24.11 -3.69 18.51
CA LYS A 799 -24.57 -2.42 17.89
C LYS A 799 -23.74 -2.10 16.64
N LEU A 800 -24.30 -1.24 15.79
CA LEU A 800 -23.57 -0.66 14.65
C LEU A 800 -22.36 0.13 15.15
N ILE A 801 -21.24 -0.01 14.45
CA ILE A 801 -20.02 0.74 14.75
C ILE A 801 -20.21 2.24 14.42
N PRO A 802 -19.66 3.17 15.22
CA PRO A 802 -19.80 4.61 15.00
C PRO A 802 -18.79 5.15 13.96
N ALA A 803 -18.62 4.41 12.86
CA ALA A 803 -17.76 4.71 11.71
C ALA A 803 -18.45 4.29 10.40
N GLY A 804 -18.01 4.86 9.28
CA GLY A 804 -18.64 4.68 7.97
C GLY A 804 -20.14 4.99 8.02
N THR A 805 -20.94 4.12 7.41
CA THR A 805 -22.42 4.19 7.35
C THR A 805 -23.10 4.15 8.72
N GLY A 806 -22.43 3.65 9.75
CA GLY A 806 -22.96 3.57 11.11
C GLY A 806 -22.92 4.89 11.90
N LEU A 807 -22.32 5.95 11.36
CA LEU A 807 -22.37 7.29 11.97
C LEU A 807 -23.81 7.82 12.05
N PRO A 808 -24.20 8.52 13.14
CA PRO A 808 -25.51 9.14 13.25
C PRO A 808 -25.87 10.08 12.09
N ARG A 809 -24.86 10.75 11.51
CA ARG A 809 -24.98 11.62 10.34
C ARG A 809 -25.57 10.91 9.11
N TYR A 810 -25.21 9.64 8.88
CA TYR A 810 -25.70 8.85 7.74
C TYR A 810 -26.84 7.92 8.12
N ARG A 811 -26.93 7.52 9.39
CA ARG A 811 -27.98 6.62 9.87
C ARG A 811 -29.36 7.29 9.93
N ASN A 812 -29.41 8.57 10.28
CA ASN A 812 -30.66 9.29 10.52
C ASN A 812 -31.03 10.16 9.30
N LEU A 813 -30.97 9.60 8.10
CA LEU A 813 -31.35 10.29 6.86
C LEU A 813 -32.85 10.11 6.59
N THR A 814 -33.50 11.17 6.14
CA THR A 814 -34.88 11.13 5.63
C THR A 814 -34.81 11.29 4.12
N VAL A 815 -35.25 10.27 3.39
CA VAL A 815 -35.31 10.30 1.92
C VAL A 815 -36.73 10.65 1.53
N GLU A 816 -36.91 11.81 0.89
CA GLU A 816 -38.20 12.24 0.36
C GLU A 816 -38.15 12.20 -1.18
N PRO A 817 -39.19 11.65 -1.85
CA PRO A 817 -39.28 11.74 -3.29
C PRO A 817 -39.45 13.21 -3.70
N THR A 818 -38.84 13.58 -4.82
CA THR A 818 -39.06 14.91 -5.41
C THR A 818 -40.52 15.09 -5.77
N GLU A 819 -41.00 16.34 -5.82
CA GLU A 819 -42.39 16.64 -6.21
C GLU A 819 -42.74 16.07 -7.60
N GLU A 820 -41.76 16.04 -8.52
CA GLU A 820 -41.88 15.41 -9.83
C GLU A 820 -42.06 13.88 -9.74
N ALA A 821 -41.29 13.21 -8.88
CA ALA A 821 -41.42 11.77 -8.65
C ALA A 821 -42.74 11.43 -7.94
N LYS A 822 -43.20 12.27 -7.01
CA LYS A 822 -44.53 12.16 -6.40
C LYS A 822 -45.61 12.28 -7.48
N ALA A 823 -45.56 13.32 -8.32
CA ALA A 823 -46.52 13.53 -9.40
C ALA A 823 -46.53 12.37 -10.42
N ALA A 824 -45.36 11.82 -10.76
CA ALA A 824 -45.23 10.66 -11.65
C ALA A 824 -45.78 9.36 -11.00
N ALA A 825 -45.59 9.15 -9.70
CA ALA A 825 -46.15 8.00 -8.99
C ALA A 825 -47.69 8.05 -8.87
N TYR A 826 -48.27 9.26 -8.82
CA TYR A 826 -49.72 9.46 -8.89
C TYR A 826 -50.27 9.42 -10.33
N ALA A 827 -49.41 9.50 -11.34
CA ALA A 827 -49.76 9.27 -12.74
C ALA A 827 -49.76 7.77 -13.07
N VAL A 828 -50.67 7.01 -12.44
CA VAL A 828 -51.07 5.69 -12.96
C VAL A 828 -51.89 5.93 -14.24
N PRO A 829 -51.79 5.05 -15.28
CA PRO A 829 -52.23 5.37 -16.64
C PRO A 829 -53.70 5.75 -16.64
N ASP A 830 -54.00 6.85 -17.32
CA ASP A 830 -55.37 7.12 -17.78
C ASP A 830 -55.84 5.84 -18.47
N TYR A 831 -57.03 5.36 -18.10
CA TYR A 831 -57.64 4.19 -18.73
C TYR A 831 -57.60 4.43 -20.24
N ASP A 832 -56.69 3.75 -20.94
CA ASP A 832 -56.74 3.66 -22.38
C ASP A 832 -58.17 3.26 -22.73
N GLN A 833 -58.76 4.05 -23.62
CA GLN A 833 -60.01 3.72 -24.28
C GLN A 833 -59.84 2.33 -24.88
N PHE A 834 -60.28 1.30 -24.14
CA PHE A 834 -60.61 0.03 -24.72
C PHE A 834 -61.72 0.32 -25.74
N GLU A 835 -61.34 0.42 -27.02
CA GLU A 835 -62.27 0.22 -28.12
C GLU A 835 -62.83 -1.21 -27.98
N TYR A 836 -63.88 -1.36 -27.18
CA TYR A 836 -64.73 -2.53 -27.24
C TYR A 836 -65.54 -2.46 -28.54
N PRO A 837 -65.51 -3.50 -29.38
CA PRO A 837 -66.42 -3.58 -30.51
C PRO A 837 -67.84 -3.70 -29.96
N THR A 838 -68.67 -2.75 -30.36
CA THR A 838 -70.11 -2.67 -30.13
C THR A 838 -70.78 -4.06 -30.08
N PHE A 839 -71.27 -4.47 -28.91
CA PHE A 839 -72.25 -5.54 -28.76
C PHE A 839 -73.42 -5.05 -27.90
N GLY A 840 -74.62 -5.46 -28.30
CA GLY A 840 -75.91 -4.81 -28.02
C GLY A 840 -76.47 -4.88 -26.58
N PRO A 841 -77.72 -4.41 -26.38
CA PRO A 841 -78.24 -4.03 -25.08
C PRO A 841 -78.86 -5.21 -24.30
N GLY A 842 -78.67 -5.20 -22.97
CA GLY A 842 -79.37 -6.04 -21.99
C GLY A 842 -78.44 -7.04 -21.29
N SER A 843 -78.54 -7.35 -20.01
CA SER A 843 -79.47 -7.00 -18.92
C SER A 843 -78.86 -7.56 -17.63
N GLY A 844 -78.76 -6.80 -16.54
CA GLY A 844 -78.38 -7.35 -15.23
C GLY A 844 -77.90 -6.28 -14.24
N GLU A 845 -78.48 -6.29 -13.04
CA GLU A 845 -78.39 -5.28 -11.97
C GLU A 845 -76.98 -4.94 -11.47
N ALA A 846 -76.77 -3.65 -11.18
CA ALA A 846 -75.62 -3.16 -10.43
C ALA A 846 -75.81 -3.44 -8.93
N VAL A 847 -74.87 -4.16 -8.30
CA VAL A 847 -74.79 -4.30 -6.84
C VAL A 847 -74.17 -3.03 -6.25
N ARG A 848 -74.83 -2.45 -5.24
CA ARG A 848 -74.43 -1.20 -4.56
C ARG A 848 -73.28 -1.40 -3.57
N LEU A 849 -72.51 -0.33 -3.46
CA LEU A 849 -71.22 -0.19 -2.79
C LEU A 849 -71.35 0.06 -1.27
N ASP A 850 -72.13 -0.75 -0.55
CA ASP A 850 -72.39 -0.53 0.88
C ASP A 850 -71.63 -1.50 1.83
N ASP A 851 -70.80 -2.41 1.32
CA ASP A 851 -70.12 -3.43 2.14
C ASP A 851 -68.58 -3.31 2.24
N LEU A 852 -68.02 -2.10 2.12
CA LEU A 852 -66.61 -1.86 2.43
C LEU A 852 -66.47 -0.99 3.69
N SER A 853 -66.53 -1.65 4.84
CA SER A 853 -66.11 -1.08 6.12
C SER A 853 -64.58 -0.87 6.11
N VAL A 854 -64.15 0.38 6.02
CA VAL A 854 -62.79 0.79 6.36
C VAL A 854 -62.69 0.78 7.88
N GLY A 855 -62.07 -0.28 8.42
CA GLY A 855 -61.74 -0.42 9.82
C GLY A 855 -60.32 0.05 10.08
N ASP A 856 -60.25 1.23 10.69
CA ASP A 856 -59.11 1.84 11.36
C ASP A 856 -58.69 1.05 12.62
N ASP A 857 -57.56 1.44 13.21
CA ASP A 857 -56.93 0.99 14.46
C ASP A 857 -55.95 -0.20 14.37
N ARG A 858 -54.74 -0.22 14.97
CA ARG A 858 -53.99 0.69 15.86
C ARG A 858 -52.58 0.12 16.10
N TYR A 859 -51.63 1.03 16.33
CA TYR A 859 -50.34 0.94 17.06
C TYR A 859 -49.33 -0.17 16.75
#